data_AF-A0AAV9IPI1-F1
#
_entry.id   AF-A0AAV9IPI1-F1
#
_cell.length_a   1.000
_cell.length_b   1.000
_cell.length_c   1.000
_cell.angle_alpha   90.00
_cell.angle_beta   90.00
_cell.angle_gamma   90.00
#
_symmetry.space_group_name_H-M   'P 1'
#
loop_
_entity.id
_entity.type
_entity.pdbx_description
1 polymer ?
#
loop_
_entity_poly.entity_id
_entity_poly.type
_entity_poly.pdbx_seq_one_letter_code
_entity_poly.pdbx_strand_id
1 'polypeptide(L)'
;MCVRAVGDGRRRWLLTLLWAVMCLALVASRLRAVRAAAGADGDDDDVDVSDYFGAGDEAGGTDAVPVHPSLGDDDNNKEEAEPTAKIDPAARGGDYSVQVPVSEGDRLRVLLAETFQDDSGAVFSRWMRSSVDKYTGEWAVGGGEDAALAGDKGLLVTRKAQNYGIARAVESGPLRAGKLVLQYEVKHEETHTCGGAYLKLLTEPFGKGGAGLDKLEGATPYSIMFGPDKCGETNKVHFIFQSRNPKTGKLVEHHLQKAPTMPVLDRNTHLYTLVVDLDEGTFQVLIDQEARRNGSLRTDFQPPVEPPKEIDDPKDKKPADWVDTKMIADPAAKKPDDWDEDAPREIPDPQAVKPAGWLDDEPAKVPDPEAIKPAAWDDAEDGEWTPPLVANPKCADAPGCGEWKPPMIRNPAYKGKWKAPMITNPAYKGEWKPRRIANPEHYTVAHVELLPVTAVGAELWTMDQGILFDNVLLLSGEQAPAAAASFAQTTWARKAAVEKERAQRADEKKKKKAATGERSGGMQQAVLRAAKRALAQLERAAEAADHVLARIGLQTPLHRLVSFMQQQPLIAVALVPPVLVSLFLVCMGGIGGGGGNAAAAKRRGARKAARAKKTDERVPDATTAAAAAAEEEDEGDEVSGEAEARHEDSTGGSVRKRTARAQKSDE
;
A
#
# COMPACT_ATOMS: atom_id res chain seq x y z
N MET A 1 -18.19 -69.37 40.93
CA MET A 1 -17.37 -68.25 41.42
C MET A 1 -16.51 -67.73 40.27
N CYS A 2 -16.66 -66.43 40.00
CA CYS A 2 -15.81 -65.47 39.28
C CYS A 2 -14.86 -65.93 38.16
N VAL A 3 -15.32 -65.74 36.92
CA VAL A 3 -14.54 -65.16 35.82
C VAL A 3 -15.18 -63.82 35.49
N ARG A 4 -14.41 -62.72 35.52
CA ARG A 4 -14.61 -61.38 34.88
C ARG A 4 -14.32 -60.22 35.85
N ALA A 5 -13.16 -59.57 35.70
CA ALA A 5 -12.95 -58.18 36.13
C ALA A 5 -11.71 -57.55 35.46
N VAL A 6 -11.65 -57.52 34.12
CA VAL A 6 -10.70 -56.67 33.37
C VAL A 6 -11.43 -55.98 32.19
N GLY A 7 -12.67 -55.55 32.42
CA GLY A 7 -13.58 -55.06 31.35
C GLY A 7 -14.12 -53.64 31.51
N ASP A 8 -13.92 -52.99 32.67
CA ASP A 8 -14.69 -51.78 33.01
C ASP A 8 -13.96 -50.45 32.80
N GLY A 9 -12.62 -50.44 32.83
CA GLY A 9 -11.82 -49.21 32.66
C GLY A 9 -11.82 -48.65 31.23
N ARG A 10 -11.70 -49.52 30.21
CA ARG A 10 -11.71 -49.10 28.80
C ARG A 10 -13.10 -48.68 28.31
N ARG A 11 -14.18 -49.26 28.85
CA ARG A 11 -15.56 -48.86 28.51
C ARG A 11 -15.93 -47.51 29.09
N ARG A 12 -15.50 -47.19 30.32
CA ARG A 12 -15.67 -45.85 30.92
C ARG A 12 -14.88 -44.78 30.17
N TRP A 13 -13.65 -45.07 29.76
CA TRP A 13 -12.82 -44.17 28.94
C TRP A 13 -13.39 -43.94 27.53
N LEU A 14 -13.93 -44.97 26.88
CA LEU A 14 -14.59 -44.83 25.57
C LEU A 14 -15.90 -44.05 25.66
N LEU A 15 -16.68 -44.23 26.73
CA LEU A 15 -17.92 -43.48 26.97
C LEU A 15 -17.65 -42.01 27.28
N THR A 16 -16.61 -41.68 28.05
CA THR A 16 -16.22 -40.27 28.29
C THR A 16 -15.67 -39.60 27.04
N LEU A 17 -14.92 -40.32 26.19
CA LEU A 17 -14.46 -39.82 24.89
C LEU A 17 -15.64 -39.59 23.92
N LEU A 18 -16.59 -40.51 23.87
CA LEU A 18 -17.82 -40.35 23.08
C LEU A 18 -18.68 -39.17 23.57
N TRP A 19 -18.76 -38.96 24.88
CA TRP A 19 -19.50 -37.83 25.46
C TRP A 19 -18.80 -36.49 25.20
N ALA A 20 -17.46 -36.44 25.31
CA ALA A 20 -16.66 -35.26 24.98
C ALA A 20 -16.76 -34.88 23.49
N VAL A 21 -16.73 -35.87 22.58
CA VAL A 21 -16.92 -35.65 21.14
C VAL A 21 -18.34 -35.16 20.84
N MET A 22 -19.35 -35.66 21.56
CA MET A 22 -20.74 -35.21 21.40
C MET A 22 -20.96 -33.77 21.93
N CYS A 23 -20.29 -33.39 23.03
CA CYS A 23 -20.27 -32.02 23.54
C CYS A 23 -19.55 -31.05 22.58
N LEU A 24 -18.40 -31.45 22.01
CA LEU A 24 -17.68 -30.67 21.00
C LEU A 24 -18.51 -30.51 19.71
N ALA A 25 -19.25 -31.54 19.30
CA ALA A 25 -20.17 -31.47 18.16
C ALA A 25 -21.36 -30.54 18.41
N LEU A 26 -21.89 -30.50 19.63
CA LEU A 26 -22.95 -29.56 20.04
C LEU A 26 -22.44 -28.11 20.11
N VAL A 27 -21.21 -27.89 20.58
CA VAL A 27 -20.56 -26.57 20.57
C VAL A 27 -20.27 -26.09 19.15
N ALA A 28 -19.77 -26.98 18.27
CA ALA A 28 -19.56 -26.67 16.85
C ALA A 28 -20.88 -26.41 16.11
N SER A 29 -21.97 -27.12 16.46
CA SER A 29 -23.31 -26.89 15.94
C SER A 29 -23.87 -25.53 16.38
N ARG A 30 -23.70 -25.16 17.66
CA ARG A 30 -24.08 -23.84 18.19
C ARG A 30 -23.23 -22.71 17.57
N LEU A 31 -21.93 -22.91 17.35
CA LEU A 31 -21.06 -21.95 16.66
C LEU A 31 -21.43 -21.79 15.17
N ARG A 32 -21.86 -22.86 14.49
CA ARG A 32 -22.44 -22.76 13.14
C ARG A 32 -23.79 -22.04 13.14
N ALA A 33 -24.64 -22.26 14.14
CA ALA A 33 -25.91 -21.55 14.27
C ALA A 33 -25.70 -20.05 14.56
N VAL A 34 -24.68 -19.68 15.35
CA VAL A 34 -24.29 -18.28 15.59
C VAL A 34 -23.66 -17.64 14.35
N ARG A 35 -22.86 -18.39 13.59
CA ARG A 35 -22.30 -17.93 12.30
C ARG A 35 -23.36 -17.80 11.20
N ALA A 36 -24.41 -18.63 11.24
CA ALA A 36 -25.57 -18.51 10.36
C ALA A 36 -26.51 -17.36 10.76
N ALA A 37 -26.66 -17.09 12.07
CA ALA A 37 -27.44 -15.96 12.58
C ALA A 37 -26.72 -14.60 12.42
N ALA A 38 -25.40 -14.59 12.26
CA ALA A 38 -24.61 -13.39 11.95
C ALA A 38 -24.40 -13.17 10.44
N GLY A 39 -24.98 -14.01 9.59
CA GLY A 39 -24.84 -13.98 8.12
C GLY A 39 -26.15 -13.89 7.36
N ALA A 40 -27.24 -13.47 8.01
CA ALA A 40 -28.55 -13.29 7.40
C ALA A 40 -29.17 -11.97 7.88
N ASP A 41 -28.67 -10.86 7.32
CA ASP A 41 -29.42 -9.61 7.19
C ASP A 41 -29.32 -9.23 5.69
N GLY A 42 -30.43 -9.36 4.98
CA GLY A 42 -30.57 -9.03 3.57
C GLY A 42 -31.80 -9.71 2.94
N ASP A 43 -32.89 -8.94 2.89
CA ASP A 43 -34.02 -9.00 1.93
C ASP A 43 -35.04 -10.17 2.11
N ASP A 44 -36.37 -10.02 2.13
CA ASP A 44 -37.32 -8.92 1.99
C ASP A 44 -38.74 -9.40 2.44
N ASP A 45 -39.70 -8.46 2.56
CA ASP A 45 -41.11 -8.54 2.11
C ASP A 45 -42.20 -8.03 3.10
N ASP A 46 -42.72 -6.84 2.75
CA ASP A 46 -44.11 -6.41 2.67
C ASP A 46 -45.13 -6.78 3.77
N VAL A 47 -45.61 -5.73 4.47
CA VAL A 47 -46.99 -5.67 4.97
C VAL A 47 -47.59 -4.30 4.69
N ASP A 48 -48.55 -4.32 3.77
CA ASP A 48 -49.53 -3.26 3.47
C ASP A 48 -50.53 -3.12 4.64
N VAL A 49 -50.73 -1.90 5.12
CA VAL A 49 -51.89 -1.51 5.95
C VAL A 49 -52.34 -0.11 5.54
N SER A 50 -53.36 -0.07 4.69
CA SER A 50 -54.27 1.06 4.52
C SER A 50 -55.33 1.11 5.63
N ASP A 51 -55.89 2.32 5.81
CA ASP A 51 -57.11 2.73 6.53
C ASP A 51 -57.04 3.06 8.02
N TYR A 52 -57.02 4.37 8.33
CA TYR A 52 -58.13 5.00 9.08
C TYR A 52 -58.15 6.55 8.97
N PHE A 53 -59.27 7.07 8.43
CA PHE A 53 -59.79 8.47 8.32
C PHE A 53 -59.04 9.46 7.41
N GLY A 54 -59.66 10.19 6.46
CA GLY A 54 -61.04 10.31 6.03
C GLY A 54 -61.30 11.67 5.32
N ALA A 55 -62.04 11.60 4.21
CA ALA A 55 -62.88 12.63 3.56
C ALA A 55 -62.25 13.83 2.80
N GLY A 56 -62.77 14.06 1.57
CA GLY A 56 -63.00 15.42 1.04
C GLY A 56 -62.69 15.68 -0.43
N ASP A 57 -63.57 15.21 -1.33
CA ASP A 57 -64.14 15.86 -2.53
C ASP A 57 -63.31 16.70 -3.53
N GLU A 58 -63.40 16.23 -4.78
CA GLU A 58 -63.83 16.88 -6.04
C GLU A 58 -63.14 18.11 -6.66
N ALA A 59 -62.98 17.95 -7.99
CA ALA A 59 -63.15 18.90 -9.08
C ALA A 59 -62.00 19.87 -9.46
N GLY A 60 -61.38 19.56 -10.60
CA GLY A 60 -61.64 20.30 -11.84
C GLY A 60 -60.83 21.57 -12.12
N GLY A 61 -60.08 21.52 -13.23
CA GLY A 61 -60.23 22.54 -14.28
C GLY A 61 -59.21 23.69 -14.36
N THR A 62 -58.44 23.62 -15.45
CA THR A 62 -58.23 24.68 -16.46
C THR A 62 -57.42 25.96 -16.16
N ASP A 63 -56.48 26.19 -17.10
CA ASP A 63 -56.16 27.44 -17.79
C ASP A 63 -55.13 28.47 -17.26
N ALA A 64 -54.15 28.71 -18.14
CA ALA A 64 -53.64 30.01 -18.61
C ALA A 64 -52.79 30.92 -17.67
N VAL A 65 -51.47 30.92 -17.90
CA VAL A 65 -50.63 31.98 -18.54
C VAL A 65 -51.31 33.38 -18.72
N PRO A 66 -50.69 34.59 -18.68
CA PRO A 66 -49.25 35.00 -18.62
C PRO A 66 -48.90 36.29 -17.78
N VAL A 67 -47.64 36.76 -17.94
CA VAL A 67 -47.14 38.17 -18.02
C VAL A 67 -46.50 38.81 -16.76
N HIS A 68 -45.15 38.96 -16.83
CA HIS A 68 -44.25 40.13 -16.60
C HIS A 68 -44.82 41.49 -16.11
N PRO A 69 -44.00 42.52 -15.77
CA PRO A 69 -42.55 42.64 -15.44
C PRO A 69 -42.34 43.41 -14.10
N SER A 70 -41.15 43.67 -13.54
CA SER A 70 -40.27 44.79 -13.92
C SER A 70 -39.46 45.30 -12.69
N LEU A 71 -38.14 45.45 -12.86
CA LEU A 71 -37.22 46.50 -12.35
C LEU A 71 -36.87 46.65 -10.85
N GLY A 72 -35.57 46.93 -10.64
CA GLY A 72 -34.95 47.52 -9.43
C GLY A 72 -33.82 46.63 -8.89
N ASP A 73 -32.61 46.67 -9.45
CA ASP A 73 -31.49 47.57 -9.13
C ASP A 73 -30.63 47.10 -7.93
N ASP A 74 -29.31 47.18 -8.16
CA ASP A 74 -28.17 47.25 -7.25
C ASP A 74 -27.41 45.98 -6.77
N ASP A 75 -26.12 46.02 -7.15
CA ASP A 75 -24.91 45.69 -6.40
C ASP A 75 -24.42 44.24 -6.22
N ASN A 76 -23.49 43.91 -7.12
CA ASN A 76 -22.10 43.53 -6.82
C ASN A 76 -21.90 42.39 -5.80
N ASN A 77 -21.90 41.14 -6.27
CA ASN A 77 -21.09 40.10 -5.63
C ASN A 77 -20.55 39.08 -6.64
N LYS A 78 -19.32 38.66 -6.37
CA LYS A 78 -18.47 37.78 -7.15
C LYS A 78 -18.99 36.35 -6.99
N GLU A 79 -19.61 35.79 -8.02
CA GLU A 79 -20.20 34.45 -7.97
C GLU A 79 -19.28 33.44 -8.67
N GLU A 80 -18.63 32.60 -7.86
CA GLU A 80 -18.04 31.34 -8.31
C GLU A 80 -19.21 30.42 -8.71
N ALA A 81 -19.31 30.10 -9.99
CA ALA A 81 -20.34 29.21 -10.50
C ALA A 81 -20.04 27.76 -10.10
N GLU A 82 -20.75 27.23 -9.11
CA GLU A 82 -20.92 25.79 -8.91
C GLU A 82 -21.90 25.24 -9.96
N PRO A 83 -21.52 24.26 -10.81
CA PRO A 83 -22.48 23.57 -11.65
C PRO A 83 -23.17 22.46 -10.83
N THR A 84 -24.35 22.76 -10.29
CA THR A 84 -25.25 21.75 -9.72
C THR A 84 -26.00 21.01 -10.83
N ALA A 85 -25.35 20.02 -11.43
CA ALA A 85 -26.05 19.04 -12.27
C ALA A 85 -26.82 18.07 -11.34
N LYS A 86 -28.15 18.23 -11.27
CA LYS A 86 -29.04 17.26 -10.61
C LYS A 86 -28.99 15.94 -11.36
N ILE A 87 -28.51 14.88 -10.70
CA ILE A 87 -28.47 13.52 -11.24
C ILE A 87 -29.83 12.86 -11.00
N ASP A 88 -30.46 12.40 -12.09
CA ASP A 88 -31.71 11.65 -12.07
C ASP A 88 -31.48 10.25 -11.44
N PRO A 89 -32.21 9.85 -10.38
CA PRO A 89 -31.99 8.59 -9.67
C PRO A 89 -32.43 7.33 -10.45
N ALA A 90 -32.84 7.46 -11.72
CA ALA A 90 -33.35 6.38 -12.56
C ALA A 90 -32.29 5.63 -13.41
N ALA A 91 -30.99 5.99 -13.34
CA ALA A 91 -29.95 5.37 -14.18
C ALA A 91 -29.41 4.02 -13.67
N ARG A 92 -30.25 3.18 -13.05
CA ARG A 92 -29.93 1.76 -12.81
C ARG A 92 -30.58 0.91 -13.90
N GLY A 93 -29.94 0.84 -15.07
CA GLY A 93 -30.38 -0.06 -16.14
C GLY A 93 -30.31 0.48 -17.58
N GLY A 94 -29.43 1.44 -17.88
CA GLY A 94 -29.17 1.88 -19.25
C GLY A 94 -27.81 1.39 -19.74
N ASP A 95 -27.77 0.91 -20.98
CA ASP A 95 -26.55 0.52 -21.70
C ASP A 95 -25.56 1.71 -21.77
N TYR A 96 -24.33 1.52 -21.29
CA TYR A 96 -23.29 2.55 -21.28
C TYR A 96 -22.78 2.74 -22.71
N SER A 97 -23.39 3.66 -23.45
CA SER A 97 -22.94 4.04 -24.79
C SER A 97 -22.05 5.27 -24.73
N VAL A 98 -20.87 5.17 -25.36
CA VAL A 98 -19.88 6.24 -25.46
C VAL A 98 -19.82 6.74 -26.90
N GLN A 99 -19.98 8.05 -27.08
CA GLN A 99 -19.81 8.70 -28.38
C GLN A 99 -18.35 9.09 -28.56
N VAL A 100 -17.67 8.51 -29.53
CA VAL A 100 -16.28 8.86 -29.86
C VAL A 100 -16.23 10.08 -30.79
N PRO A 101 -15.19 10.93 -30.70
CA PRO A 101 -14.98 12.00 -31.66
C PRO A 101 -14.91 11.45 -33.10
N VAL A 102 -15.36 12.25 -34.07
CA VAL A 102 -15.31 11.92 -35.50
C VAL A 102 -14.27 12.82 -36.17
N SER A 103 -13.52 12.27 -37.13
CA SER A 103 -12.53 13.06 -37.87
C SER A 103 -13.21 14.14 -38.72
N GLU A 104 -12.70 15.37 -38.63
CA GLU A 104 -13.14 16.55 -39.40
C GLU A 104 -12.00 17.06 -40.29
N GLY A 105 -11.66 16.28 -41.32
CA GLY A 105 -10.56 16.60 -42.24
C GLY A 105 -9.22 16.80 -41.50
N ASP A 106 -8.49 17.86 -41.83
CA ASP A 106 -7.20 18.17 -41.20
C ASP A 106 -7.34 18.93 -39.86
N ARG A 107 -8.54 19.44 -39.53
CA ARG A 107 -8.79 20.16 -38.27
C ARG A 107 -8.82 19.22 -37.07
N LEU A 108 -9.31 18.00 -37.28
CA LEU A 108 -9.37 16.94 -36.30
C LEU A 108 -9.21 15.58 -37.00
N ARG A 109 -8.12 14.88 -36.70
CA ARG A 109 -7.87 13.50 -37.12
C ARG A 109 -7.88 12.60 -35.90
N VAL A 110 -8.82 11.67 -35.86
CA VAL A 110 -8.91 10.63 -34.83
C VAL A 110 -8.01 9.48 -35.26
N LEU A 111 -6.83 9.38 -34.65
CA LEU A 111 -5.84 8.34 -34.96
C LEU A 111 -6.17 7.04 -34.22
N LEU A 112 -6.61 7.16 -32.97
CA LEU A 112 -7.09 6.06 -32.15
C LEU A 112 -8.24 6.54 -31.27
N ALA A 113 -9.31 5.76 -31.22
CA ALA A 113 -10.30 5.81 -30.17
C ALA A 113 -10.59 4.37 -29.75
N GLU A 114 -10.35 4.06 -28.47
CA GLU A 114 -10.64 2.76 -27.88
C GLU A 114 -11.37 2.97 -26.55
N THR A 115 -12.59 2.44 -26.49
CA THR A 115 -13.46 2.51 -25.31
C THR A 115 -13.70 1.13 -24.70
N PHE A 116 -13.23 0.04 -25.34
CA PHE A 116 -13.39 -1.34 -24.87
C PHE A 116 -14.83 -1.80 -24.58
N GLN A 117 -15.83 -1.07 -25.08
CA GLN A 117 -17.26 -1.38 -24.89
C GLN A 117 -17.77 -2.45 -25.88
N ASP A 118 -16.91 -3.00 -26.75
CA ASP A 118 -17.31 -4.05 -27.68
C ASP A 118 -17.58 -5.38 -26.95
N ASP A 119 -18.80 -5.90 -27.11
CA ASP A 119 -19.26 -7.15 -26.47
C ASP A 119 -18.64 -8.43 -27.07
N SER A 120 -17.87 -8.30 -28.14
CA SER A 120 -17.21 -9.42 -28.79
C SER A 120 -15.75 -9.46 -28.38
N GLY A 121 -15.16 -10.65 -28.19
CA GLY A 121 -13.71 -10.83 -27.92
C GLY A 121 -12.75 -10.31 -29.00
N ALA A 122 -13.20 -9.40 -29.86
CA ALA A 122 -12.48 -8.66 -30.88
C ALA A 122 -11.50 -7.61 -30.33
N VAL A 123 -11.55 -7.24 -29.04
CA VAL A 123 -10.48 -6.40 -28.45
C VAL A 123 -9.12 -7.03 -28.71
N PHE A 124 -8.96 -8.32 -28.43
CA PHE A 124 -7.69 -9.03 -28.63
C PHE A 124 -7.40 -9.41 -30.08
N SER A 125 -8.29 -9.11 -31.03
CA SER A 125 -7.95 -9.17 -32.47
C SER A 125 -7.34 -7.85 -32.97
N ARG A 126 -7.68 -6.72 -32.31
CA ARG A 126 -7.13 -5.38 -32.60
C ARG A 126 -5.90 -5.06 -31.76
N TRP A 127 -5.91 -5.49 -30.50
CA TRP A 127 -4.83 -5.36 -29.54
C TRP A 127 -4.07 -6.69 -29.43
N MET A 128 -2.84 -6.68 -29.95
CA MET A 128 -1.99 -7.85 -29.99
C MET A 128 -1.15 -7.92 -28.72
N ARG A 129 -1.25 -9.04 -28.02
CA ARG A 129 -0.42 -9.32 -26.84
C ARG A 129 1.00 -9.67 -27.27
N SER A 130 1.98 -9.24 -26.48
CA SER A 130 3.36 -9.64 -26.71
C SER A 130 3.53 -11.14 -26.48
N SER A 131 4.30 -11.77 -27.35
CA SER A 131 4.68 -13.19 -27.34
C SER A 131 6.08 -13.42 -26.78
N VAL A 132 6.78 -12.34 -26.37
CA VAL A 132 8.11 -12.42 -25.79
C VAL A 132 8.02 -13.00 -24.37
N ASP A 133 8.85 -14.01 -24.06
CA ASP A 133 8.79 -14.83 -22.83
C ASP A 133 8.73 -14.03 -21.52
N LYS A 134 9.31 -12.83 -21.50
CA LYS A 134 9.27 -11.94 -20.34
C LYS A 134 7.85 -11.48 -19.97
N TYR A 135 6.95 -11.37 -20.95
CA TYR A 135 5.61 -10.80 -20.82
C TYR A 135 4.54 -11.85 -20.57
N THR A 136 4.55 -12.39 -19.37
CA THR A 136 3.65 -13.46 -18.88
C THR A 136 2.31 -12.94 -18.35
N GLY A 137 2.11 -11.62 -18.30
CA GLY A 137 0.89 -11.00 -17.78
C GLY A 137 -0.35 -11.29 -18.63
N GLU A 138 -1.45 -11.67 -17.96
CA GLU A 138 -2.73 -11.95 -18.61
C GLU A 138 -3.62 -10.71 -18.65
N TRP A 139 -3.91 -10.22 -19.86
CA TRP A 139 -4.85 -9.13 -20.07
C TRP A 139 -6.30 -9.65 -20.09
N ALA A 140 -7.21 -8.92 -19.47
CA ALA A 140 -8.65 -9.15 -19.55
C ALA A 140 -9.39 -7.87 -19.96
N VAL A 141 -10.64 -8.00 -20.39
CA VAL A 141 -11.53 -6.86 -20.65
C VAL A 141 -12.72 -6.97 -19.70
N GLY A 142 -13.02 -5.91 -18.96
CA GLY A 142 -14.11 -5.88 -17.98
C GLY A 142 -14.17 -4.56 -17.21
N GLY A 143 -15.23 -4.36 -16.42
CA GLY A 143 -15.42 -3.12 -15.64
C GLY A 143 -14.67 -3.05 -14.32
N GLY A 144 -13.96 -4.12 -13.96
CA GLY A 144 -13.30 -4.24 -12.67
C GLY A 144 -14.23 -4.62 -11.51
N GLU A 145 -13.65 -4.75 -10.31
CA GLU A 145 -14.37 -5.10 -9.07
C GLU A 145 -15.28 -3.96 -8.58
N ASP A 146 -14.87 -2.70 -8.74
CA ASP A 146 -15.60 -1.52 -8.29
C ASP A 146 -15.91 -0.56 -9.47
N ALA A 147 -16.63 -1.04 -10.48
CA ALA A 147 -17.02 -0.21 -11.61
C ALA A 147 -17.83 1.03 -11.17
N ALA A 148 -17.46 2.21 -11.68
CA ALA A 148 -18.18 3.45 -11.41
C ALA A 148 -19.56 3.47 -12.09
N LEU A 149 -19.60 3.03 -13.35
CA LEU A 149 -20.79 2.97 -14.19
C LEU A 149 -21.05 1.50 -14.57
N ALA A 150 -22.33 1.10 -14.56
CA ALA A 150 -22.70 -0.25 -14.97
C ALA A 150 -22.49 -0.41 -16.48
N GLY A 151 -21.87 -1.51 -16.89
CA GLY A 151 -21.59 -1.82 -18.31
C GLY A 151 -20.30 -1.22 -18.86
N ASP A 152 -19.69 -0.27 -18.15
CA ASP A 152 -18.40 0.30 -18.52
C ASP A 152 -17.29 -0.75 -18.39
N LYS A 153 -16.56 -0.99 -19.48
CA LYS A 153 -15.45 -1.96 -19.56
C LYS A 153 -14.16 -1.25 -19.92
N GLY A 154 -13.05 -1.77 -19.42
CA GLY A 154 -11.70 -1.36 -19.81
C GLY A 154 -10.77 -2.56 -19.93
N LEU A 155 -9.53 -2.27 -20.29
CA LEU A 155 -8.44 -3.23 -20.37
C LEU A 155 -7.78 -3.40 -18.98
N LEU A 156 -7.87 -4.61 -18.43
CA LEU A 156 -7.51 -4.94 -17.06
C LEU A 156 -6.20 -5.73 -16.96
N VAL A 157 -5.35 -5.31 -16.04
CA VAL A 157 -4.16 -6.03 -15.56
C VAL A 157 -4.57 -6.95 -14.41
N THR A 158 -4.53 -8.27 -14.63
CA THR A 158 -5.17 -9.24 -13.72
C THR A 158 -4.30 -9.84 -12.61
N ARG A 159 -2.97 -9.85 -12.76
CA ARG A 159 -2.03 -10.59 -11.89
C ARG A 159 -0.93 -9.68 -11.37
N LYS A 160 -0.56 -9.90 -10.11
CA LYS A 160 0.55 -9.22 -9.42
C LYS A 160 1.91 -9.72 -9.89
N ALA A 161 2.91 -8.86 -9.83
CA ALA A 161 4.33 -9.16 -10.07
C ALA A 161 4.60 -9.80 -11.45
N GLN A 162 4.01 -9.26 -12.51
CA GLN A 162 4.18 -9.74 -13.89
C GLN A 162 4.59 -8.60 -14.82
N ASN A 163 5.19 -8.95 -15.96
CA ASN A 163 5.35 -8.01 -17.07
C ASN A 163 4.18 -8.15 -18.05
N TYR A 164 3.67 -7.02 -18.51
CA TYR A 164 2.52 -6.91 -19.39
C TYR A 164 2.94 -6.23 -20.69
N GLY A 165 2.55 -6.80 -21.82
CA GLY A 165 2.84 -6.26 -23.15
C GLY A 165 1.64 -6.39 -24.06
N ILE A 166 1.12 -5.28 -24.58
CA ILE A 166 0.05 -5.27 -25.58
C ILE A 166 0.17 -4.04 -26.47
N ALA A 167 -0.08 -4.20 -27.77
CA ALA A 167 0.01 -3.11 -28.74
C ALA A 167 -1.13 -3.16 -29.76
N ARG A 168 -1.52 -1.98 -30.27
CA ARG A 168 -2.48 -1.80 -31.36
C ARG A 168 -1.85 -0.89 -32.42
N ALA A 169 -1.93 -1.30 -33.68
CA ALA A 169 -1.46 -0.47 -34.80
C ALA A 169 -2.28 0.81 -34.95
N VAL A 170 -1.58 1.89 -35.28
CA VAL A 170 -2.13 3.23 -35.54
C VAL A 170 -1.24 3.89 -36.58
N GLU A 171 -1.74 4.82 -37.40
CA GLU A 171 -0.89 5.54 -38.35
C GLU A 171 -1.08 7.04 -38.22
N SER A 172 -0.11 7.74 -37.64
CA SER A 172 -0.14 9.22 -37.53
C SER A 172 0.39 9.93 -38.78
N GLY A 173 1.25 9.25 -39.54
CA GLY A 173 2.13 9.90 -40.52
C GLY A 173 3.17 10.82 -39.83
N PRO A 174 3.86 11.69 -40.60
CA PRO A 174 4.85 12.62 -40.06
C PRO A 174 4.23 13.63 -39.09
N LEU A 175 4.79 13.73 -37.89
CA LEU A 175 4.37 14.68 -36.85
C LEU A 175 5.33 15.87 -36.83
N ARG A 176 5.11 16.83 -37.73
CA ARG A 176 5.95 18.04 -37.87
C ARG A 176 5.28 19.35 -37.46
N ALA A 177 3.95 19.36 -37.40
CA ALA A 177 3.14 20.55 -37.19
C ALA A 177 1.78 20.15 -36.59
N GLY A 178 1.10 21.12 -36.00
CA GLY A 178 -0.18 20.93 -35.34
C GLY A 178 -0.09 20.36 -33.94
N LYS A 179 -1.27 20.08 -33.36
CA LYS A 179 -1.40 19.55 -32.01
C LYS A 179 -1.58 18.04 -32.02
N LEU A 180 -0.93 17.35 -31.11
CA LEU A 180 -1.12 15.94 -30.82
C LEU A 180 -1.67 15.79 -29.40
N VAL A 181 -2.73 15.01 -29.23
CA VAL A 181 -3.33 14.75 -27.93
C VAL A 181 -3.40 13.25 -27.67
N LEU A 182 -2.78 12.81 -26.56
CA LEU A 182 -2.95 11.47 -26.01
C LEU A 182 -3.72 11.59 -24.70
N GLN A 183 -4.88 10.96 -24.61
CA GLN A 183 -5.74 10.98 -23.44
C GLN A 183 -6.19 9.57 -23.10
N TYR A 184 -6.15 9.20 -21.82
CA TYR A 184 -6.69 7.92 -21.36
C TYR A 184 -6.96 7.93 -19.85
N GLU A 185 -7.77 6.99 -19.41
CA GLU A 185 -8.17 6.82 -18.02
C GLU A 185 -7.39 5.65 -17.41
N VAL A 186 -6.96 5.81 -16.15
CA VAL A 186 -6.40 4.72 -15.34
C VAL A 186 -7.14 4.68 -14.01
N LYS A 187 -7.61 3.49 -13.65
CA LYS A 187 -8.13 3.20 -12.32
C LYS A 187 -7.27 2.12 -11.66
N HIS A 188 -6.94 2.33 -10.39
CA HIS A 188 -6.28 1.32 -9.55
C HIS A 188 -7.31 0.81 -8.54
N GLU A 189 -7.71 -0.45 -8.65
CA GLU A 189 -8.68 -1.08 -7.73
C GLU A 189 -8.10 -1.28 -6.33
N GLU A 190 -6.80 -1.53 -6.28
CA GLU A 190 -6.01 -1.61 -5.06
C GLU A 190 -5.12 -0.37 -4.91
N THR A 191 -4.61 -0.13 -3.71
CA THR A 191 -3.65 0.95 -3.49
C THR A 191 -2.36 0.62 -4.22
N HIS A 192 -1.99 1.46 -5.20
CA HIS A 192 -0.83 1.23 -6.06
C HIS A 192 0.49 1.39 -5.28
N THR A 193 1.27 0.32 -5.21
CA THR A 193 2.52 0.23 -4.45
C THR A 193 3.74 0.40 -5.35
N CYS A 194 3.81 -0.36 -6.43
CA CYS A 194 4.91 -0.33 -7.37
C CYS A 194 4.54 -0.90 -8.74
N GLY A 195 4.55 -0.04 -9.76
CA GLY A 195 4.32 -0.41 -11.15
C GLY A 195 4.07 0.81 -12.05
N GLY A 196 4.18 0.58 -13.35
CA GLY A 196 3.81 1.56 -14.36
C GLY A 196 2.36 1.41 -14.80
N ALA A 197 1.71 2.52 -15.13
CA ALA A 197 0.45 2.55 -15.87
C ALA A 197 0.48 3.58 -17.02
N TYR A 198 1.60 3.59 -17.75
CA TYR A 198 1.86 4.47 -18.89
C TYR A 198 1.60 3.80 -20.24
N LEU A 199 1.37 4.61 -21.25
CA LEU A 199 1.30 4.17 -22.65
C LEU A 199 2.54 4.66 -23.42
N LYS A 200 2.97 3.84 -24.37
CA LYS A 200 4.02 4.15 -25.35
C LYS A 200 3.39 4.36 -26.72
N LEU A 201 3.65 5.50 -27.34
CA LEU A 201 3.41 5.75 -28.76
C LEU A 201 4.62 5.22 -29.52
N LEU A 202 4.49 4.04 -30.11
CA LEU A 202 5.55 3.29 -30.75
C LEU A 202 5.83 3.86 -32.15
N THR A 203 7.07 3.71 -32.63
CA THR A 203 7.51 4.27 -33.92
C THR A 203 8.11 3.21 -34.84
N GLU A 204 8.31 3.58 -36.11
CA GLU A 204 8.87 2.68 -37.11
C GLU A 204 10.31 2.24 -36.77
N PRO A 205 10.71 1.00 -37.12
CA PRO A 205 9.99 0.04 -37.98
C PRO A 205 8.85 -0.72 -37.32
N PHE A 206 8.70 -0.65 -35.99
CA PHE A 206 7.66 -1.38 -35.25
C PHE A 206 6.27 -0.88 -35.61
N GLY A 207 5.26 -1.75 -35.67
CA GLY A 207 3.84 -1.40 -35.84
C GLY A 207 3.43 -0.92 -37.24
N LYS A 208 4.39 -0.60 -38.12
CA LYS A 208 4.11 -0.13 -39.49
C LYS A 208 3.37 -1.22 -40.28
N GLY A 209 2.16 -0.90 -40.77
CA GLY A 209 1.28 -1.89 -41.41
C GLY A 209 0.90 -3.08 -40.52
N GLY A 210 0.97 -2.93 -39.19
CA GLY A 210 0.71 -4.01 -38.22
C GLY A 210 1.88 -4.97 -37.97
N ALA A 211 3.08 -4.71 -38.51
CA ALA A 211 4.22 -5.59 -38.34
C ALA A 211 4.79 -5.57 -36.91
N GLY A 212 5.04 -6.75 -36.34
CA GLY A 212 5.78 -6.92 -35.08
C GLY A 212 5.02 -6.58 -33.80
N LEU A 213 3.72 -6.29 -33.85
CA LEU A 213 2.91 -5.96 -32.66
C LEU A 213 2.95 -7.07 -31.58
N ASP A 214 3.16 -8.32 -31.99
CA ASP A 214 3.34 -9.50 -31.14
C ASP A 214 4.71 -9.56 -30.45
N LYS A 215 5.64 -8.64 -30.76
CA LYS A 215 7.00 -8.64 -30.22
C LYS A 215 7.31 -7.36 -29.46
N LEU A 216 6.30 -6.76 -28.83
CA LEU A 216 6.48 -5.60 -27.98
C LEU A 216 7.38 -5.96 -26.79
N GLU A 217 8.50 -5.24 -26.67
CA GLU A 217 9.43 -5.35 -25.55
C GLU A 217 9.95 -3.97 -25.09
N GLY A 218 10.66 -3.93 -23.96
CA GLY A 218 11.16 -2.68 -23.38
C GLY A 218 12.11 -1.89 -24.29
N ALA A 219 12.87 -2.56 -25.15
CA ALA A 219 13.78 -1.93 -26.12
C ALA A 219 13.10 -1.46 -27.42
N THR A 220 11.79 -1.67 -27.56
CA THR A 220 11.04 -1.28 -28.76
C THR A 220 11.09 0.25 -28.94
N PRO A 221 11.44 0.75 -30.15
CA PRO A 221 11.53 2.19 -30.37
C PRO A 221 10.16 2.85 -30.24
N TYR A 222 10.15 4.01 -29.59
CA TYR A 222 8.94 4.79 -29.34
C TYR A 222 9.17 6.28 -29.62
N SER A 223 8.11 6.98 -30.00
CA SER A 223 8.10 8.43 -30.17
C SER A 223 7.87 9.12 -28.83
N ILE A 224 6.83 8.70 -28.08
CA ILE A 224 6.46 9.27 -26.78
C ILE A 224 6.15 8.15 -25.80
N MET A 225 6.56 8.29 -24.54
CA MET A 225 6.05 7.54 -23.40
C MET A 225 5.39 8.52 -22.43
N PHE A 226 4.12 8.26 -22.10
CA PHE A 226 3.33 9.16 -21.26
C PHE A 226 2.45 8.38 -20.29
N GLY A 227 2.46 8.79 -19.02
CA GLY A 227 1.55 8.24 -18.01
C GLY A 227 2.12 8.09 -16.61
N PRO A 228 1.27 7.71 -15.63
CA PRO A 228 1.68 7.49 -14.25
C PRO A 228 2.63 6.29 -14.12
N ASP A 229 3.63 6.45 -13.26
CA ASP A 229 4.55 5.42 -12.81
C ASP A 229 4.92 5.72 -11.36
N LYS A 230 4.60 4.77 -10.49
CA LYS A 230 4.91 4.88 -9.07
C LYS A 230 5.58 3.60 -8.63
N CYS A 231 6.71 3.73 -7.95
CA CYS A 231 7.35 2.63 -7.25
C CYS A 231 8.04 3.13 -5.98
N GLY A 232 7.57 2.63 -4.82
CA GLY A 232 8.05 3.07 -3.52
C GLY A 232 7.81 4.56 -3.31
N GLU A 233 8.88 5.29 -3.02
CA GLU A 233 8.87 6.76 -2.85
C GLU A 233 8.80 7.51 -4.18
N THR A 234 9.16 6.87 -5.30
CA THR A 234 9.08 7.51 -6.61
C THR A 234 7.63 7.52 -7.09
N ASN A 235 7.14 8.70 -7.45
CA ASN A 235 5.83 8.92 -8.05
C ASN A 235 5.97 10.00 -9.12
N LYS A 236 5.78 9.63 -10.39
CA LYS A 236 5.90 10.55 -11.53
C LYS A 236 4.88 10.20 -12.60
N VAL A 237 4.29 11.20 -13.23
CA VAL A 237 3.64 11.06 -14.53
C VAL A 237 4.69 11.35 -15.58
N HIS A 238 5.22 10.30 -16.19
CA HIS A 238 6.25 10.43 -17.22
C HIS A 238 5.71 11.19 -18.42
N PHE A 239 6.55 12.06 -18.96
CA PHE A 239 6.48 12.49 -20.34
C PHE A 239 7.90 12.41 -20.89
N ILE A 240 8.13 11.43 -21.75
CA ILE A 240 9.40 11.19 -22.40
C ILE A 240 9.15 11.20 -23.89
N PHE A 241 9.97 11.90 -24.65
CA PHE A 241 9.90 11.82 -26.11
C PHE A 241 11.28 11.59 -26.71
N GLN A 242 11.31 10.92 -27.86
CA GLN A 242 12.53 10.70 -28.62
C GLN A 242 12.65 11.73 -29.74
N SER A 243 13.83 12.31 -29.86
CA SER A 243 14.19 13.16 -31.00
C SER A 243 15.41 12.63 -31.72
N ARG A 244 15.52 12.93 -33.01
CA ARG A 244 16.69 12.56 -33.81
C ARG A 244 17.70 13.69 -33.80
N ASN A 245 18.91 13.41 -33.34
CA ASN A 245 20.02 14.35 -33.42
C ASN A 245 20.36 14.61 -34.91
N PRO A 246 20.29 15.88 -35.38
CA PRO A 246 20.50 16.19 -36.80
C PRO A 246 21.95 16.04 -37.26
N LYS A 247 22.94 16.08 -36.34
CA LYS A 247 24.35 15.89 -36.67
C LYS A 247 24.74 14.42 -36.72
N THR A 248 24.31 13.63 -35.74
CA THR A 248 24.76 12.24 -35.57
C THR A 248 23.75 11.21 -36.06
N GLY A 249 22.50 11.61 -36.30
CA GLY A 249 21.39 10.72 -36.67
C GLY A 249 20.88 9.81 -35.55
N LYS A 250 21.50 9.86 -34.37
CA LYS A 250 21.14 9.04 -33.20
C LYS A 250 19.83 9.52 -32.57
N LEU A 251 19.04 8.58 -32.07
CA LEU A 251 17.86 8.89 -31.26
C LEU A 251 18.30 9.21 -29.83
N VAL A 252 17.73 10.27 -29.27
CA VAL A 252 17.98 10.71 -27.91
C VAL A 252 16.65 10.77 -27.18
N GLU A 253 16.59 10.16 -26.01
CA GLU A 253 15.43 10.21 -25.11
C GLU A 253 15.51 11.46 -24.23
N HIS A 254 14.43 12.22 -24.20
CA HIS A 254 14.31 13.46 -23.44
C HIS A 254 13.27 13.27 -22.34
N HIS A 255 13.67 13.36 -21.08
CA HIS A 255 12.78 13.19 -19.92
C HIS A 255 12.31 14.53 -19.38
N LEU A 256 11.01 14.66 -19.14
CA LEU A 256 10.44 15.86 -18.54
C LEU A 256 11.03 16.14 -17.15
N GLN A 257 11.58 17.33 -16.97
CA GLN A 257 12.03 17.83 -15.67
C GLN A 257 10.83 18.22 -14.81
N LYS A 258 10.91 17.88 -13.52
CA LYS A 258 9.85 18.17 -12.52
C LYS A 258 8.48 17.66 -12.98
N ALA A 259 8.44 16.37 -13.34
CA ALA A 259 7.21 15.69 -13.69
C ALA A 259 6.17 15.79 -12.55
N PRO A 260 4.87 15.98 -12.87
CA PRO A 260 3.83 15.98 -11.85
C PRO A 260 3.67 14.58 -11.25
N THR A 261 3.07 14.50 -10.06
CA THR A 261 2.81 13.24 -9.34
C THR A 261 1.39 12.77 -9.59
N MET A 262 1.17 11.46 -9.72
CA MET A 262 -0.16 10.88 -9.75
C MET A 262 -0.84 10.96 -8.36
N PRO A 263 -2.17 11.05 -8.29
CA PRO A 263 -2.91 10.79 -7.04
C PRO A 263 -2.70 9.33 -6.61
N VAL A 264 -2.35 9.10 -5.34
CA VAL A 264 -1.98 7.76 -4.81
C VAL A 264 -2.93 7.28 -3.71
N LEU A 265 -3.69 8.22 -3.13
CA LEU A 265 -4.48 7.94 -1.92
C LEU A 265 -5.87 7.41 -2.24
N ASP A 266 -6.37 7.67 -3.45
CA ASP A 266 -7.68 7.26 -3.92
C ASP A 266 -7.60 6.08 -4.91
N ARG A 267 -8.66 5.25 -4.87
CA ARG A 267 -8.91 4.14 -5.80
C ARG A 267 -9.83 4.56 -6.94
N ASN A 268 -9.86 5.86 -7.20
CA ASN A 268 -10.76 6.46 -8.18
C ASN A 268 -10.14 6.35 -9.58
N THR A 269 -10.97 6.59 -10.57
CA THR A 269 -10.54 6.69 -11.97
C THR A 269 -9.92 8.07 -12.19
N HIS A 270 -8.67 8.12 -12.63
CA HIS A 270 -7.98 9.36 -12.99
C HIS A 270 -7.79 9.46 -14.50
N LEU A 271 -7.96 10.68 -15.02
CA LEU A 271 -7.78 11.00 -16.43
C LEU A 271 -6.41 11.62 -16.67
N TYR A 272 -5.61 11.05 -17.57
CA TYR A 272 -4.32 11.59 -17.95
C TYR A 272 -4.39 12.10 -19.39
N THR A 273 -4.07 13.37 -19.59
CA THR A 273 -4.08 14.02 -20.90
C THR A 273 -2.74 14.69 -21.17
N LEU A 274 -2.12 14.34 -22.30
CA LEU A 274 -0.95 15.01 -22.84
C LEU A 274 -1.38 15.77 -24.10
N VAL A 275 -1.16 17.08 -24.11
CA VAL A 275 -1.28 17.94 -25.29
C VAL A 275 0.11 18.39 -25.70
N VAL A 276 0.51 18.09 -26.93
CA VAL A 276 1.77 18.58 -27.51
C VAL A 276 1.44 19.50 -28.67
N ASP A 277 1.93 20.73 -28.60
CA ASP A 277 1.84 21.71 -29.69
C ASP A 277 3.18 21.77 -30.41
N LEU A 278 3.22 21.25 -31.64
CA LEU A 278 4.44 21.20 -32.44
C LEU A 278 4.72 22.53 -33.16
N ASP A 279 3.70 23.37 -33.35
CA ASP A 279 3.84 24.67 -34.00
C ASP A 279 4.55 25.64 -33.06
N GLU A 280 4.13 25.68 -31.79
CA GLU A 280 4.75 26.50 -30.75
C GLU A 280 5.92 25.80 -30.05
N GLY A 281 6.02 24.48 -30.12
CA GLY A 281 7.01 23.69 -29.38
C GLY A 281 6.74 23.65 -27.88
N THR A 282 5.46 23.61 -27.50
CA THR A 282 4.98 23.61 -26.10
C THR A 282 4.24 22.32 -25.78
N PHE A 283 4.05 22.06 -24.49
CA PHE A 283 3.26 20.92 -24.04
C PHE A 283 2.44 21.26 -22.80
N GLN A 284 1.39 20.47 -22.60
CA GLN A 284 0.51 20.52 -21.44
C GLN A 284 0.23 19.10 -20.95
N VAL A 285 0.47 18.86 -19.66
CA VAL A 285 0.05 17.65 -18.95
C VAL A 285 -1.10 18.01 -18.03
N LEU A 286 -2.26 17.42 -18.29
CA LEU A 286 -3.44 17.55 -17.47
C LEU A 286 -3.71 16.23 -16.76
N ILE A 287 -4.09 16.33 -15.49
CA ILE A 287 -4.62 15.22 -14.69
C ILE A 287 -6.01 15.66 -14.26
N ASP A 288 -7.03 14.83 -14.52
CA ASP A 288 -8.41 15.12 -14.12
C ASP A 288 -8.96 16.44 -14.70
N GLN A 289 -8.57 16.74 -15.96
CA GLN A 289 -8.82 18.00 -16.67
C GLN A 289 -8.13 19.25 -16.07
N GLU A 290 -7.36 19.10 -14.99
CA GLU A 290 -6.58 20.18 -14.41
C GLU A 290 -5.16 20.21 -14.97
N ALA A 291 -4.69 21.38 -15.42
CA ALA A 291 -3.31 21.54 -15.88
C ALA A 291 -2.33 21.40 -14.72
N ARG A 292 -1.57 20.29 -14.69
CA ARG A 292 -0.58 19.99 -13.64
C ARG A 292 0.83 20.41 -14.02
N ARG A 293 1.15 20.40 -15.32
CA ARG A 293 2.46 20.82 -15.83
C ARG A 293 2.37 21.33 -17.25
N ASN A 294 2.87 22.55 -17.46
CA ASN A 294 2.98 23.17 -18.78
C ASN A 294 4.45 23.58 -19.00
N GLY A 295 4.93 23.61 -20.24
CA GLY A 295 6.30 24.02 -20.54
C GLY A 295 6.64 23.97 -22.04
N SER A 296 7.92 24.11 -22.33
CA SER A 296 8.47 23.99 -23.69
C SER A 296 9.22 22.67 -23.88
N LEU A 297 9.05 22.07 -25.05
CA LEU A 297 9.79 20.88 -25.48
C LEU A 297 11.31 21.10 -25.54
N ARG A 298 11.76 22.36 -25.65
CA ARG A 298 13.19 22.70 -25.79
C ARG A 298 13.93 22.79 -24.46
N THR A 299 13.29 23.33 -23.44
CA THR A 299 13.95 23.79 -22.20
C THR A 299 13.61 22.95 -20.98
N ASP A 300 12.44 22.33 -20.93
CA ASP A 300 11.95 21.64 -19.73
C ASP A 300 12.33 20.14 -19.70
N PHE A 301 13.25 19.69 -20.55
CA PHE A 301 13.64 18.29 -20.68
C PHE A 301 15.11 18.04 -20.38
N GLN A 302 15.41 16.84 -19.88
CA GLN A 302 16.77 16.36 -19.61
C GLN A 302 17.01 15.02 -20.32
N PRO A 303 18.08 14.89 -21.13
CA PRO A 303 18.88 15.99 -21.70
C PRO A 303 18.03 16.99 -22.50
N PRO A 304 18.47 18.24 -22.67
CA PRO A 304 17.77 19.19 -23.53
C PRO A 304 17.83 18.74 -25.00
N VAL A 305 16.83 19.14 -25.79
CA VAL A 305 16.78 18.84 -27.24
C VAL A 305 17.97 19.45 -27.98
N GLU A 306 18.37 20.65 -27.57
CA GLU A 306 19.57 21.32 -28.03
C GLU A 306 20.63 21.17 -26.94
N PRO A 307 21.73 20.42 -27.18
CA PRO A 307 22.82 20.31 -26.23
C PRO A 307 23.33 21.69 -25.82
N PRO A 308 23.87 21.89 -24.61
CA PRO A 308 24.35 23.20 -24.17
C PRO A 308 25.47 23.72 -25.09
N LYS A 309 25.52 25.04 -25.29
CA LYS A 309 26.54 25.73 -26.12
C LYS A 309 27.96 25.51 -25.60
N GLU A 310 28.10 25.42 -24.29
CA GLU A 310 29.38 25.26 -23.62
C GLU A 310 29.31 24.07 -22.67
N ILE A 311 30.35 23.26 -22.68
CA ILE A 311 30.57 22.13 -21.76
C ILE A 311 31.84 22.38 -20.95
N ASP A 312 31.93 21.75 -19.80
CA ASP A 312 33.16 21.74 -19.01
C ASP A 312 34.23 20.95 -19.76
N ASP A 313 35.46 21.49 -19.81
CA ASP A 313 36.57 20.85 -20.50
C ASP A 313 36.95 19.54 -19.78
N PRO A 314 36.73 18.37 -20.39
CA PRO A 314 37.03 17.09 -19.76
C PRO A 314 38.54 16.88 -19.57
N LYS A 315 39.38 17.69 -20.20
CA LYS A 315 40.84 17.64 -20.07
C LYS A 315 41.37 18.62 -19.02
N ASP A 316 40.55 19.56 -18.57
CA ASP A 316 40.97 20.49 -17.54
C ASP A 316 40.92 19.81 -16.17
N LYS A 317 42.01 19.94 -15.42
CA LYS A 317 42.18 19.30 -14.12
C LYS A 317 42.51 20.35 -13.09
N LYS A 318 41.99 20.13 -11.90
CA LYS A 318 42.27 20.99 -10.77
C LYS A 318 43.77 21.09 -10.51
N PRO A 319 44.34 22.31 -10.49
CA PRO A 319 45.74 22.50 -10.15
C PRO A 319 46.06 22.05 -8.72
N ALA A 320 47.26 21.52 -8.50
CA ALA A 320 47.69 21.06 -7.18
C ALA A 320 47.86 22.21 -6.17
N ASP A 321 48.06 23.45 -6.63
CA ASP A 321 48.14 24.66 -5.81
C ASP A 321 46.76 25.24 -5.45
N TRP A 322 45.67 24.60 -5.88
CA TRP A 322 44.32 25.08 -5.60
C TRP A 322 43.87 24.67 -4.20
N VAL A 323 43.75 25.65 -3.31
CA VAL A 323 43.31 25.42 -1.93
C VAL A 323 41.79 25.45 -1.85
N ASP A 324 41.16 24.37 -1.36
CA ASP A 324 39.70 24.32 -1.11
C ASP A 324 39.32 24.72 0.31
N THR A 325 40.30 24.77 1.20
CA THR A 325 40.06 25.06 2.61
C THR A 325 39.73 26.54 2.77
N LYS A 326 38.43 26.86 2.78
CA LYS A 326 37.90 28.23 2.91
C LYS A 326 38.32 28.91 4.22
N MET A 327 38.41 28.14 5.29
CA MET A 327 38.73 28.64 6.64
C MET A 327 39.88 27.82 7.22
N ILE A 328 40.92 28.49 7.71
CA ILE A 328 42.05 27.88 8.40
C ILE A 328 42.10 28.39 9.83
N ALA A 329 42.66 27.59 10.74
CA ALA A 329 42.97 28.07 12.09
C ALA A 329 43.97 29.23 11.99
N ASP A 330 43.76 30.30 12.74
CA ASP A 330 44.65 31.46 12.76
C ASP A 330 46.05 31.02 13.22
N PRO A 331 47.07 31.07 12.34
CA PRO A 331 48.42 30.68 12.70
C PRO A 331 49.08 31.65 13.69
N ALA A 332 48.54 32.87 13.85
CA ALA A 332 49.04 33.86 14.80
C ALA A 332 48.42 33.70 16.20
N ALA A 333 47.30 32.98 16.33
CA ALA A 333 46.65 32.78 17.61
C ALA A 333 47.44 31.77 18.48
N LYS A 334 47.66 32.14 19.74
CA LYS A 334 48.28 31.27 20.74
C LYS A 334 47.31 31.00 21.87
N LYS A 335 47.41 29.82 22.47
CA LYS A 335 46.65 29.46 23.67
C LYS A 335 46.94 30.49 24.77
N PRO A 336 45.92 31.13 25.36
CA PRO A 336 46.10 32.00 26.51
C PRO A 336 46.63 31.23 27.73
N ASP A 337 47.47 31.87 28.54
CA ASP A 337 48.07 31.25 29.72
C ASP A 337 47.03 30.90 30.81
N ASP A 338 45.86 31.57 30.80
CA ASP A 338 44.74 31.33 31.72
C ASP A 338 43.78 30.21 31.25
N TRP A 339 44.16 29.48 30.20
CA TRP A 339 43.38 28.38 29.63
C TRP A 339 43.93 27.01 30.06
N ASP A 340 43.41 26.51 31.19
CA ASP A 340 43.70 25.16 31.68
C ASP A 340 42.86 24.12 30.92
N GLU A 341 43.53 23.27 30.14
CA GLU A 341 42.91 22.20 29.34
C GLU A 341 42.70 20.90 30.14
N ASP A 342 43.39 20.76 31.28
CA ASP A 342 43.35 19.59 32.14
C ASP A 342 42.31 19.75 33.26
N ALA A 343 41.74 20.94 33.41
CA ALA A 343 40.62 21.19 34.31
C ALA A 343 39.48 20.18 34.04
N PRO A 344 38.95 19.49 35.06
CA PRO A 344 37.84 18.58 34.87
C PRO A 344 36.55 19.38 34.59
N ARG A 345 35.65 18.81 33.77
CA ARG A 345 34.35 19.43 33.42
C ARG A 345 33.44 19.58 34.63
N GLU A 346 33.56 18.66 35.58
CA GLU A 346 32.79 18.66 36.81
C GLU A 346 33.71 18.46 38.01
N ILE A 347 33.40 19.13 39.10
CA ILE A 347 34.08 19.01 40.39
C ILE A 347 33.05 18.64 41.45
N PRO A 348 33.43 17.87 42.49
CA PRO A 348 32.58 17.68 43.67
C PRO A 348 32.10 19.02 44.22
N ASP A 349 30.81 19.13 44.54
CA ASP A 349 30.25 20.34 45.14
C ASP A 349 30.88 20.62 46.52
N PRO A 350 31.67 21.69 46.68
CA PRO A 350 32.31 22.00 47.95
C PRO A 350 31.32 22.50 49.01
N GLN A 351 30.09 22.84 48.62
CA GLN A 351 29.03 23.28 49.53
C GLN A 351 28.03 22.16 49.88
N ALA A 352 28.12 21.01 49.22
CA ALA A 352 27.24 19.89 49.52
C ALA A 352 27.62 19.22 50.85
N VAL A 353 26.65 19.16 51.75
CA VAL A 353 26.76 18.45 53.03
C VAL A 353 25.94 17.18 52.94
N LYS A 354 26.51 16.08 53.44
CA LYS A 354 25.82 14.80 53.52
C LYS A 354 24.53 14.90 54.33
N PRO A 355 23.37 14.46 53.80
CA PRO A 355 22.10 14.49 54.53
C PRO A 355 22.13 13.66 55.83
N ALA A 356 21.48 14.17 56.88
CA ALA A 356 21.31 13.43 58.12
C ALA A 356 20.39 12.21 57.90
N GLY A 357 20.83 11.01 58.30
CA GLY A 357 20.09 9.76 58.13
C GLY A 357 20.46 8.93 56.89
N TRP A 358 21.52 9.30 56.16
CA TRP A 358 22.07 8.50 55.06
C TRP A 358 22.62 7.15 55.56
N LEU A 359 22.26 6.05 54.89
CA LEU A 359 22.65 4.69 55.28
C LEU A 359 23.90 4.23 54.50
N ASP A 360 25.10 4.46 55.02
CA ASP A 360 26.35 4.12 54.32
C ASP A 360 26.59 2.62 54.16
N ASP A 361 26.17 1.83 55.16
CA ASP A 361 26.45 0.39 55.24
C ASP A 361 25.45 -0.46 54.42
N GLU A 362 24.36 0.14 53.95
CA GLU A 362 23.34 -0.54 53.16
C GLU A 362 23.54 -0.23 51.67
N PRO A 363 23.70 -1.23 50.79
CA PRO A 363 23.89 -0.97 49.37
C PRO A 363 22.62 -0.39 48.75
N ALA A 364 22.78 0.56 47.82
CA ALA A 364 21.66 1.21 47.14
C ALA A 364 20.83 0.23 46.28
N LYS A 365 21.47 -0.84 45.78
CA LYS A 365 20.81 -1.92 45.05
C LYS A 365 21.17 -3.27 45.65
N VAL A 366 20.18 -4.15 45.78
CA VAL A 366 20.33 -5.53 46.24
C VAL A 366 19.87 -6.49 45.14
N PRO A 367 20.41 -7.71 45.06
CA PRO A 367 19.87 -8.77 44.23
C PRO A 367 18.36 -8.93 44.42
N ASP A 368 17.61 -9.01 43.33
CA ASP A 368 16.17 -9.27 43.37
C ASP A 368 15.89 -10.65 43.98
N PRO A 369 15.22 -10.73 45.14
CA PRO A 369 14.92 -12.01 45.79
C PRO A 369 13.88 -12.85 45.02
N GLU A 370 13.14 -12.24 44.08
CA GLU A 370 12.12 -12.93 43.27
C GLU A 370 12.65 -13.37 41.90
N ALA A 371 13.87 -12.98 41.52
CA ALA A 371 14.44 -13.36 40.24
C ALA A 371 14.86 -14.84 40.23
N ILE A 372 14.33 -15.59 39.26
CA ILE A 372 14.65 -17.00 39.04
C ILE A 372 15.51 -17.10 37.77
N LYS A 373 16.61 -17.85 37.85
CA LYS A 373 17.45 -18.14 36.69
C LYS A 373 16.63 -18.78 35.55
N PRO A 374 16.64 -18.23 34.32
CA PRO A 374 15.92 -18.81 33.20
C PRO A 374 16.40 -20.24 32.90
N ALA A 375 15.48 -21.15 32.59
CA ALA A 375 15.80 -22.56 32.32
C ALA A 375 16.62 -22.77 31.03
N ALA A 376 16.66 -21.77 30.14
CA ALA A 376 17.43 -21.78 28.90
C ALA A 376 18.81 -21.12 29.04
N TRP A 377 19.18 -20.67 30.25
CA TRP A 377 20.49 -20.04 30.51
C TRP A 377 21.54 -21.10 30.80
N ASP A 378 22.60 -21.14 29.99
CA ASP A 378 23.74 -22.03 30.16
C ASP A 378 24.93 -21.25 30.71
N ASP A 379 25.41 -21.57 31.92
CA ASP A 379 26.52 -20.79 32.51
C ASP A 379 27.86 -20.97 31.77
N ALA A 380 28.01 -22.03 30.96
CA ALA A 380 29.22 -22.27 30.18
C ALA A 380 29.28 -21.44 28.89
N GLU A 381 28.13 -21.21 28.25
CA GLU A 381 28.03 -20.43 27.01
C GLU A 381 27.62 -18.96 27.27
N ASP A 382 26.70 -18.72 28.22
CA ASP A 382 26.15 -17.40 28.54
C ASP A 382 26.83 -16.71 29.76
N GLY A 383 27.69 -17.43 30.49
CA GLY A 383 28.36 -16.96 31.71
C GLY A 383 27.54 -17.15 33.00
N GLU A 384 28.14 -16.98 34.17
CA GLU A 384 27.47 -17.18 35.47
C GLU A 384 26.27 -16.22 35.63
N TRP A 385 25.07 -16.77 35.73
CA TRP A 385 23.87 -15.96 35.90
C TRP A 385 23.87 -15.21 37.24
N THR A 386 23.82 -13.87 37.18
CA THR A 386 23.61 -13.02 38.35
C THR A 386 22.21 -12.39 38.34
N PRO A 387 21.46 -12.43 39.45
CA PRO A 387 20.14 -11.82 39.54
C PRO A 387 20.18 -10.31 39.26
N PRO A 388 19.15 -9.73 38.62
CA PRO A 388 19.06 -8.29 38.42
C PRO A 388 19.07 -7.56 39.76
N LEU A 389 19.76 -6.42 39.81
CA LEU A 389 19.86 -5.59 41.01
C LEU A 389 18.64 -4.66 41.11
N VAL A 390 17.82 -4.82 42.14
CA VAL A 390 16.67 -3.95 42.45
C VAL A 390 17.01 -2.96 43.55
N ALA A 391 16.27 -1.85 43.64
CA ALA A 391 16.46 -0.86 44.69
C ALA A 391 16.25 -1.50 46.07
N ASN A 392 17.19 -1.29 46.99
CA ASN A 392 17.10 -1.86 48.33
C ASN A 392 15.87 -1.26 49.07
N PRO A 393 14.90 -2.08 49.51
CA PRO A 393 13.70 -1.57 50.17
C PRO A 393 13.98 -0.73 51.41
N LYS A 394 15.07 -1.00 52.14
CA LYS A 394 15.49 -0.21 53.31
C LYS A 394 15.89 1.23 52.97
N CYS A 395 16.20 1.48 51.69
CA CYS A 395 16.61 2.77 51.18
C CYS A 395 15.42 3.63 50.72
N ALA A 396 14.21 3.06 50.68
CA ALA A 396 13.00 3.79 50.33
C ALA A 396 12.59 4.79 51.42
N ASP A 397 12.82 4.44 52.70
CA ASP A 397 12.47 5.26 53.87
C ASP A 397 13.62 6.18 54.33
N ALA A 398 14.81 6.07 53.72
CA ALA A 398 16.00 6.85 54.05
C ALA A 398 16.33 7.90 52.97
N PRO A 399 17.05 8.99 53.30
CA PRO A 399 17.48 10.00 52.31
C PRO A 399 18.41 9.45 51.21
N GLY A 400 19.06 8.30 51.44
CA GLY A 400 19.89 7.60 50.49
C GLY A 400 20.71 6.49 51.15
N CYS A 401 21.36 5.67 50.31
CA CYS A 401 22.07 4.47 50.71
C CYS A 401 23.39 4.30 49.94
N GLY A 402 24.33 3.57 50.55
CA GLY A 402 25.67 3.28 50.04
C GLY A 402 26.65 4.40 50.35
N GLU A 403 27.89 4.32 49.83
CA GLU A 403 28.89 5.36 50.06
C GLU A 403 28.41 6.72 49.51
N TRP A 404 28.19 7.70 50.40
CA TRP A 404 27.77 9.03 49.98
C TRP A 404 28.90 9.72 49.20
N LYS A 405 28.58 10.20 48.00
CA LYS A 405 29.47 11.04 47.19
C LYS A 405 28.79 12.40 46.97
N PRO A 406 29.49 13.52 47.19
CA PRO A 406 28.95 14.84 46.89
C PRO A 406 28.53 14.91 45.42
N PRO A 407 27.41 15.60 45.10
CA PRO A 407 27.00 15.80 43.72
C PRO A 407 28.08 16.55 42.96
N MET A 408 28.28 16.17 41.70
CA MET A 408 29.24 16.83 40.82
C MET A 408 28.60 18.10 40.25
N ILE A 409 29.24 19.25 40.43
CA ILE A 409 28.83 20.53 39.86
C ILE A 409 29.76 20.90 38.70
N ARG A 410 29.24 21.70 37.75
CA ARG A 410 30.05 22.20 36.63
C ARG A 410 31.19 23.05 37.17
N ASN A 411 32.41 22.71 36.79
CA ASN A 411 33.59 23.47 37.17
C ASN A 411 33.59 24.83 36.45
N PRO A 412 33.50 25.96 37.16
CA PRO A 412 33.50 27.29 36.54
C PRO A 412 34.81 27.61 35.78
N ALA A 413 35.91 26.94 36.13
CA ALA A 413 37.20 27.10 35.47
C ALA A 413 37.35 26.24 34.20
N TYR A 414 36.42 25.33 33.92
CA TYR A 414 36.51 24.46 32.74
C TYR A 414 36.23 25.23 31.46
N LYS A 415 37.27 25.41 30.62
CA LYS A 415 37.17 26.04 29.30
C LYS A 415 37.26 25.03 28.14
N GLY A 416 37.62 23.77 28.42
CA GLY A 416 37.79 22.72 27.42
C GLY A 416 39.16 22.77 26.72
N LYS A 417 39.34 22.03 25.61
CA LYS A 417 40.57 22.14 24.81
C LYS A 417 40.55 23.43 23.99
N TRP A 418 41.62 24.21 24.07
CA TRP A 418 41.73 25.45 23.32
C TRP A 418 41.81 25.16 21.82
N LYS A 419 41.09 25.95 21.04
CA LYS A 419 41.15 25.91 19.58
C LYS A 419 41.36 27.33 19.08
N ALA A 420 42.33 27.49 18.17
CA ALA A 420 42.56 28.78 17.51
C ALA A 420 41.29 29.23 16.76
N PRO A 421 40.98 30.54 16.73
CA PRO A 421 39.89 31.07 15.94
C PRO A 421 40.12 30.76 14.45
N MET A 422 39.04 30.49 13.72
CA MET A 422 39.10 30.23 12.28
C MET A 422 39.09 31.55 11.51
N ILE A 423 40.08 31.76 10.65
CA ILE A 423 40.17 32.91 9.74
C ILE A 423 39.95 32.47 8.30
N THR A 424 39.50 33.39 7.45
CA THR A 424 39.38 33.12 6.01
C THR A 424 40.78 32.89 5.45
N ASN A 425 40.96 31.77 4.75
CA ASN A 425 42.24 31.41 4.17
C ASN A 425 42.58 32.36 3.02
N PRO A 426 43.66 33.17 3.12
CA PRO A 426 44.04 34.09 2.05
C PRO A 426 44.39 33.39 0.73
N ALA A 427 44.75 32.11 0.77
CA ALA A 427 45.09 31.30 -0.40
C ALA A 427 43.86 30.62 -1.07
N TYR A 428 42.67 30.71 -0.47
CA TYR A 428 41.45 30.13 -1.02
C TYR A 428 40.96 30.94 -2.23
N LYS A 429 41.01 30.34 -3.42
CA LYS A 429 40.63 30.97 -4.71
C LYS A 429 39.16 30.71 -5.10
N GLY A 430 38.38 30.08 -4.22
CA GLY A 430 37.02 29.60 -4.49
C GLY A 430 36.96 28.10 -4.76
N GLU A 431 35.76 27.57 -4.96
CA GLU A 431 35.62 26.19 -5.43
C GLU A 431 36.10 26.08 -6.87
N TRP A 432 37.04 25.17 -7.12
CA TRP A 432 37.54 24.93 -8.47
C TRP A 432 36.41 24.41 -9.37
N LYS A 433 36.32 24.95 -10.59
CA LYS A 433 35.46 24.44 -11.66
C LYS A 433 36.28 24.34 -12.94
N PRO A 434 36.08 23.28 -13.76
CA PRO A 434 36.74 23.18 -15.05
C PRO A 434 36.42 24.40 -15.94
N ARG A 435 37.35 24.73 -16.84
CA ARG A 435 37.12 25.75 -17.86
C ARG A 435 35.99 25.32 -18.79
N ARG A 436 35.10 26.26 -19.15
CA ARG A 436 34.06 26.02 -20.14
C ARG A 436 34.61 26.16 -21.55
N ILE A 437 34.38 25.15 -22.39
CA ILE A 437 34.73 25.12 -23.81
C ILE A 437 33.47 25.02 -24.68
N ALA A 438 33.56 25.49 -25.91
CA ALA A 438 32.46 25.34 -26.87
C ALA A 438 32.17 23.85 -27.12
N ASN A 439 30.89 23.47 -27.06
CA ASN A 439 30.45 22.10 -27.26
C ASN A 439 30.46 21.73 -28.76
N PRO A 440 31.30 20.78 -29.22
CA PRO A 440 31.31 20.35 -30.62
C PRO A 440 29.97 19.75 -31.09
N GLU A 441 29.24 19.13 -30.16
CA GLU A 441 27.96 18.48 -30.41
C GLU A 441 26.76 19.45 -30.40
N HIS A 442 26.95 20.72 -30.02
CA HIS A 442 25.86 21.70 -30.00
C HIS A 442 25.28 21.91 -31.42
N TYR A 443 23.97 21.81 -31.54
CA TYR A 443 23.21 22.17 -32.74
C TYR A 443 21.95 22.93 -32.34
N THR A 444 21.36 23.62 -33.32
CA THR A 444 20.09 24.32 -33.17
C THR A 444 19.08 23.75 -34.14
N VAL A 445 17.85 23.56 -33.69
CA VAL A 445 16.72 23.11 -34.51
C VAL A 445 15.72 24.26 -34.67
N ALA A 446 15.10 24.39 -35.85
CA ALA A 446 14.05 25.38 -36.09
C ALA A 446 12.74 25.01 -35.38
N HIS A 447 12.37 23.72 -35.44
CA HIS A 447 11.23 23.14 -34.76
C HIS A 447 11.62 21.79 -34.14
N VAL A 448 10.92 21.37 -33.08
CA VAL A 448 11.10 20.04 -32.50
C VAL A 448 10.24 19.07 -33.30
N GLU A 449 10.86 18.13 -34.00
CA GLU A 449 10.16 17.10 -34.76
C GLU A 449 10.03 15.82 -33.91
N LEU A 450 8.80 15.30 -33.81
CA LEU A 450 8.54 14.00 -33.20
C LEU A 450 8.64 12.88 -34.25
N LEU A 451 9.00 11.68 -33.79
CA LEU A 451 8.99 10.50 -34.64
C LEU A 451 7.54 10.11 -35.00
N PRO A 452 7.28 9.58 -36.21
CA PRO A 452 5.94 9.14 -36.60
C PRO A 452 5.45 8.02 -35.68
N VAL A 453 4.16 8.01 -35.37
CA VAL A 453 3.52 6.99 -34.52
C VAL A 453 2.88 5.93 -35.40
N THR A 454 3.26 4.67 -35.13
CA THR A 454 2.85 3.48 -35.89
C THR A 454 2.07 2.46 -35.05
N ALA A 455 2.11 2.60 -33.72
CA ALA A 455 1.30 1.82 -32.81
C ALA A 455 1.19 2.51 -31.45
N VAL A 456 0.18 2.14 -30.67
CA VAL A 456 0.05 2.48 -29.26
C VAL A 456 0.16 1.18 -28.48
N GLY A 457 0.98 1.15 -27.43
CA GLY A 457 1.13 -0.04 -26.61
C GLY A 457 1.35 0.25 -25.14
N ALA A 458 1.01 -0.72 -24.31
CA ALA A 458 1.35 -0.76 -22.90
C ALA A 458 2.42 -1.83 -22.69
N GLU A 459 3.57 -1.41 -22.20
CA GLU A 459 4.69 -2.27 -21.82
C GLU A 459 5.03 -1.94 -20.38
N LEU A 460 4.59 -2.80 -19.46
CA LEU A 460 4.51 -2.49 -18.04
C LEU A 460 5.15 -3.61 -17.22
N TRP A 461 5.77 -3.22 -16.12
CA TRP A 461 6.02 -4.10 -14.98
C TRP A 461 5.25 -3.57 -13.79
N THR A 462 4.56 -4.45 -13.07
CA THR A 462 3.74 -4.07 -11.91
C THR A 462 3.72 -5.16 -10.85
N MET A 463 3.82 -4.74 -9.60
CA MET A 463 3.60 -5.56 -8.39
C MET A 463 2.11 -5.63 -8.03
N ASP A 464 1.31 -4.73 -8.58
CA ASP A 464 -0.11 -4.59 -8.30
C ASP A 464 -0.96 -5.21 -9.43
N GLN A 465 -2.18 -5.62 -9.07
CA GLN A 465 -3.22 -6.08 -9.99
C GLN A 465 -4.39 -5.09 -9.93
N GLY A 466 -5.35 -5.23 -10.85
CA GLY A 466 -6.52 -4.36 -10.84
C GLY A 466 -6.22 -2.97 -11.40
N ILE A 467 -5.25 -2.87 -12.31
CA ILE A 467 -4.99 -1.63 -13.07
C ILE A 467 -5.87 -1.69 -14.32
N LEU A 468 -6.82 -0.78 -14.41
CA LEU A 468 -7.78 -0.70 -15.51
C LEU A 468 -7.45 0.51 -16.39
N PHE A 469 -7.20 0.26 -17.66
CA PHE A 469 -7.06 1.29 -18.70
C PHE A 469 -8.37 1.42 -19.46
N ASP A 470 -8.84 2.64 -19.67
CA ASP A 470 -10.02 2.88 -20.47
C ASP A 470 -9.93 4.20 -21.27
N ASN A 471 -10.83 4.36 -22.25
CA ASN A 471 -11.03 5.58 -23.01
C ASN A 471 -9.73 6.13 -23.62
N VAL A 472 -8.95 5.24 -24.26
CA VAL A 472 -7.68 5.57 -24.90
C VAL A 472 -7.93 6.30 -26.21
N LEU A 473 -7.49 7.54 -26.26
CA LEU A 473 -7.73 8.48 -27.34
C LEU A 473 -6.41 9.07 -27.84
N LEU A 474 -6.15 8.97 -29.14
CA LEU A 474 -5.05 9.65 -29.81
C LEU A 474 -5.62 10.51 -30.94
N LEU A 475 -5.47 11.82 -30.81
CA LEU A 475 -5.98 12.81 -31.75
C LEU A 475 -4.85 13.67 -32.31
N SER A 476 -5.01 14.14 -33.53
CA SER A 476 -4.11 15.11 -34.16
C SER A 476 -4.93 16.22 -34.84
N GLY A 477 -4.46 17.46 -34.76
CA GLY A 477 -5.10 18.62 -35.38
C GLY A 477 -5.42 19.73 -34.38
N GLU A 478 -5.74 20.92 -34.89
CA GLU A 478 -5.96 22.11 -34.06
C GLU A 478 -7.10 21.94 -33.04
N GLN A 479 -8.17 21.23 -33.41
CA GLN A 479 -9.34 20.99 -32.56
C GLN A 479 -9.16 19.79 -31.61
N ALA A 480 -8.04 19.06 -31.69
CA ALA A 480 -7.80 17.87 -30.89
C ALA A 480 -7.95 18.10 -29.37
N PRO A 481 -7.42 19.18 -28.76
CA PRO A 481 -7.59 19.42 -27.33
C PRO A 481 -9.05 19.64 -26.92
N ALA A 482 -9.81 20.38 -27.72
CA ALA A 482 -11.23 20.65 -27.45
C ALA A 482 -12.07 19.38 -27.58
N ALA A 483 -11.81 18.55 -28.58
CA ALA A 483 -12.47 17.27 -28.76
C ALA A 483 -12.16 16.29 -27.61
N ALA A 484 -10.90 16.23 -27.16
CA ALA A 484 -10.49 15.41 -26.02
C ALA A 484 -11.18 15.84 -24.70
N ALA A 485 -11.26 17.15 -24.45
CA ALA A 485 -11.96 17.71 -23.30
C ALA A 485 -13.47 17.41 -23.33
N SER A 486 -14.12 17.58 -24.49
CA SER A 486 -15.54 17.24 -24.66
C SER A 486 -15.79 15.75 -24.43
N PHE A 487 -14.91 14.88 -24.94
CA PHE A 487 -15.01 13.44 -24.73
C PHE A 487 -14.89 13.09 -23.24
N ALA A 488 -13.91 13.66 -22.54
CA ALA A 488 -13.71 13.47 -21.11
C ALA A 488 -14.91 13.92 -20.25
N GLN A 489 -15.64 14.96 -20.66
CA GLN A 489 -16.88 15.38 -19.98
C GLN A 489 -17.99 14.32 -20.11
N THR A 490 -18.05 13.61 -21.24
CA THR A 490 -19.06 12.56 -21.48
C THR A 490 -18.66 11.19 -20.93
N THR A 491 -17.36 10.95 -20.67
CA THR A 491 -16.84 9.69 -20.12
C THR A 491 -16.41 9.82 -18.67
N TRP A 492 -15.17 10.26 -18.44
CA TRP A 492 -14.52 10.32 -17.13
C TRP A 492 -15.29 11.18 -16.13
N ALA A 493 -15.80 12.35 -16.51
CA ALA A 493 -16.47 13.24 -15.56
C ALA A 493 -17.72 12.60 -14.94
N ARG A 494 -18.43 11.73 -15.69
CA ARG A 494 -19.55 10.94 -15.15
C ARG A 494 -19.08 9.91 -14.13
N LYS A 495 -17.98 9.21 -14.42
CA LYS A 495 -17.36 8.23 -13.51
C LYS A 495 -16.88 8.92 -12.23
N ALA A 496 -16.12 10.00 -12.38
CA ALA A 496 -15.57 10.80 -11.29
C ALA A 496 -16.66 11.38 -10.38
N ALA A 497 -17.79 11.84 -10.94
CA ALA A 497 -18.92 12.33 -10.14
C ALA A 497 -19.51 11.22 -9.25
N VAL A 498 -19.73 10.02 -9.79
CA VAL A 498 -20.25 8.87 -9.05
C VAL A 498 -19.26 8.41 -7.98
N GLU A 499 -17.97 8.30 -8.32
CA GLU A 499 -16.92 7.88 -7.39
C GLU A 499 -16.73 8.90 -6.25
N LYS A 500 -16.74 10.20 -6.56
CA LYS A 500 -16.67 11.28 -5.57
C LYS A 500 -17.86 11.22 -4.60
N GLU A 501 -19.07 10.99 -5.11
CA GLU A 501 -20.25 10.84 -4.26
C GLU A 501 -20.13 9.58 -3.36
N ARG A 502 -19.65 8.45 -3.90
CA ARG A 502 -19.39 7.23 -3.11
C ARG A 502 -18.38 7.49 -2.00
N ALA A 503 -17.27 8.19 -2.30
CA ALA A 503 -16.24 8.54 -1.33
C ALA A 503 -16.77 9.47 -0.22
N GLN A 504 -17.51 10.53 -0.59
CA GLN A 504 -18.14 11.44 0.36
C GLN A 504 -19.11 10.72 1.30
N ARG A 505 -19.98 9.86 0.76
CA ARG A 505 -20.90 9.03 1.55
C ARG A 505 -20.16 8.09 2.50
N ALA A 506 -19.03 7.51 2.06
CA ALA A 506 -18.21 6.66 2.92
C ALA A 506 -17.57 7.44 4.08
N ASP A 507 -17.06 8.63 3.80
CA ASP A 507 -16.45 9.49 4.82
C ASP A 507 -17.48 10.08 5.78
N GLU A 508 -18.68 10.43 5.31
CA GLU A 508 -19.79 10.78 6.18
C GLU A 508 -20.19 9.61 7.08
N LYS A 509 -20.25 8.38 6.55
CA LYS A 509 -20.52 7.18 7.38
C LYS A 509 -19.42 6.97 8.42
N LYS A 510 -18.15 7.17 8.07
CA LYS A 510 -17.02 7.10 9.04
C LYS A 510 -17.14 8.19 10.10
N LYS A 511 -17.41 9.44 9.72
CA LYS A 511 -17.62 10.56 10.64
C LYS A 511 -18.85 10.34 11.52
N LYS A 512 -19.96 9.85 10.98
CA LYS A 512 -21.15 9.47 11.72
C LYS A 512 -20.84 8.36 12.71
N LYS A 513 -20.14 7.28 12.33
CA LYS A 513 -19.70 6.21 13.25
C LYS A 513 -18.74 6.71 14.34
N ALA A 514 -17.85 7.63 14.01
CA ALA A 514 -16.96 8.27 14.98
C ALA A 514 -17.72 9.20 15.95
N ALA A 515 -18.75 9.90 15.46
CA ALA A 515 -19.57 10.83 16.24
C ALA A 515 -20.67 10.15 17.06
N THR A 516 -21.32 9.11 16.53
CA THR A 516 -22.31 8.30 17.27
C THR A 516 -21.67 7.40 18.30
N GLY A 517 -20.33 7.28 18.30
CA GLY A 517 -19.60 6.53 19.30
C GLY A 517 -20.24 5.16 19.49
N GLU A 518 -20.26 4.32 18.46
CA GLU A 518 -20.35 2.87 18.66
C GLU A 518 -19.07 2.41 19.39
N ARG A 519 -18.98 2.80 20.66
CA ARG A 519 -18.31 2.04 21.69
C ARG A 519 -18.99 0.68 21.64
N SER A 520 -18.22 -0.34 21.28
CA SER A 520 -18.45 -1.75 21.62
C SER A 520 -18.78 -2.01 23.10
N GLY A 521 -18.82 -0.97 23.93
CA GLY A 521 -19.22 -0.97 25.33
C GLY A 521 -20.72 -1.12 25.61
N GLY A 522 -21.65 -1.05 24.64
CA GLY A 522 -23.09 -1.22 24.94
C GLY A 522 -23.43 -2.61 25.48
N MET A 523 -23.01 -3.64 24.75
CA MET A 523 -23.14 -5.05 25.15
C MET A 523 -22.30 -5.34 26.39
N GLN A 524 -21.04 -4.87 26.44
CA GLN A 524 -20.15 -5.10 27.58
C GLN A 524 -20.62 -4.39 28.86
N GLN A 525 -21.20 -3.19 28.76
CA GLN A 525 -21.81 -2.52 29.93
C GLN A 525 -23.12 -3.18 30.35
N ALA A 526 -23.93 -3.68 29.42
CA ALA A 526 -25.13 -4.45 29.76
C ALA A 526 -24.76 -5.76 30.47
N VAL A 527 -23.75 -6.48 29.97
CA VAL A 527 -23.18 -7.69 30.59
C VAL A 527 -22.58 -7.38 31.96
N LEU A 528 -21.82 -6.29 32.10
CA LEU A 528 -21.23 -5.87 33.38
C LEU A 528 -22.30 -5.48 34.41
N ARG A 529 -23.38 -4.80 33.99
CA ARG A 529 -24.52 -4.48 34.86
C ARG A 529 -25.29 -5.73 35.29
N ALA A 530 -25.47 -6.69 34.39
CA ALA A 530 -26.09 -7.98 34.71
C ALA A 530 -25.22 -8.80 35.68
N ALA A 531 -23.90 -8.85 35.45
CA ALA A 531 -22.94 -9.53 36.33
C ALA A 531 -22.92 -8.91 37.74
N LYS A 532 -22.92 -7.58 37.86
CA LYS A 532 -23.00 -6.90 39.17
C LYS A 532 -24.29 -7.20 39.92
N ARG A 533 -25.43 -7.29 39.22
CA ARG A 533 -26.71 -7.66 39.84
C ARG A 533 -26.73 -9.11 40.33
N ALA A 534 -26.15 -10.02 39.55
CA ALA A 534 -26.03 -11.43 39.94
C ALA A 534 -25.10 -11.61 41.15
N LEU A 535 -23.99 -10.87 41.20
CA LEU A 535 -23.07 -10.90 42.34
C LEU A 535 -23.75 -10.40 43.63
N ALA A 536 -24.51 -9.31 43.57
CA ALA A 536 -25.24 -8.77 44.72
C ALA A 536 -26.35 -9.72 45.22
N GLN A 537 -26.93 -10.53 44.33
CA GLN A 537 -27.89 -11.58 44.71
C GLN A 537 -27.18 -12.76 45.40
N LEU A 538 -26.00 -13.15 44.92
CA LEU A 538 -25.17 -14.20 45.53
C LEU A 538 -24.65 -13.79 46.90
N GLU A 539 -24.26 -12.54 47.09
CA GLU A 539 -23.78 -12.01 48.37
C GLU A 539 -24.88 -12.04 49.43
N ARG A 540 -26.11 -11.63 49.08
CA ARG A 540 -27.29 -11.77 49.97
C ARG A 540 -27.64 -13.23 50.29
N ALA A 541 -27.47 -14.13 49.32
CA ALA A 541 -27.70 -15.56 49.53
C ALA A 541 -26.61 -16.19 50.41
N ALA A 542 -25.37 -15.74 50.30
CA ALA A 542 -24.25 -16.16 51.16
C ALA A 542 -24.43 -15.67 52.60
N GLU A 543 -24.87 -14.42 52.81
CA GLU A 543 -25.21 -13.91 54.15
C GLU A 543 -26.37 -14.69 54.80
N ALA A 544 -27.39 -15.05 54.01
CA ALA A 544 -28.48 -15.91 54.48
C ALA A 544 -28.01 -17.33 54.81
N ALA A 545 -27.07 -17.88 54.03
CA ALA A 545 -26.47 -19.19 54.27
C ALA A 545 -25.56 -19.21 55.51
N ASP A 546 -24.79 -18.14 55.76
CA ASP A 546 -23.95 -17.99 56.96
C ASP A 546 -24.81 -17.93 58.24
N HIS A 547 -26.00 -17.30 58.20
CA HIS A 547 -26.94 -17.33 59.32
C HIS A 547 -27.52 -18.73 59.61
N VAL A 548 -27.65 -19.58 58.59
CA VAL A 548 -28.11 -20.97 58.74
C VAL A 548 -26.96 -21.89 59.16
N LEU A 549 -25.76 -21.69 58.62
CA LEU A 549 -24.56 -22.49 58.92
C LEU A 549 -23.98 -22.17 60.31
N ALA A 550 -24.09 -20.93 60.80
CA ALA A 550 -23.74 -20.56 62.17
C ALA A 550 -24.62 -21.26 63.23
N ARG A 551 -25.86 -21.65 62.89
CA ARG A 551 -26.74 -22.45 63.77
C ARG A 551 -26.35 -23.94 63.84
N ILE A 552 -25.51 -24.41 62.92
CA ILE A 552 -25.11 -25.83 62.79
C ILE A 552 -23.62 -26.01 63.13
N GLY A 553 -22.92 -24.95 63.54
CA GLY A 553 -21.57 -25.03 64.13
C GLY A 553 -20.46 -25.44 63.16
N LEU A 554 -20.65 -25.22 61.85
CA LEU A 554 -19.69 -25.61 60.81
C LEU A 554 -19.08 -24.36 60.16
N GLN A 555 -17.86 -23.98 60.56
CA GLN A 555 -17.14 -22.86 59.99
C GLN A 555 -16.32 -23.35 58.78
N THR A 556 -16.64 -22.87 57.56
CA THR A 556 -15.87 -23.21 56.34
C THR A 556 -15.48 -21.95 55.56
N PRO A 557 -14.41 -21.99 54.75
CA PRO A 557 -13.69 -20.80 54.27
C PRO A 557 -14.34 -20.19 53.01
N LEU A 558 -15.66 -20.01 53.02
CA LEU A 558 -16.42 -19.42 51.91
C LEU A 558 -16.01 -17.96 51.64
N HIS A 559 -15.65 -17.21 52.69
CA HIS A 559 -15.16 -15.83 52.57
C HIS A 559 -13.85 -15.72 51.77
N ARG A 560 -12.99 -16.77 51.77
CA ARG A 560 -11.77 -16.80 50.95
C ARG A 560 -12.04 -17.05 49.46
N LEU A 561 -13.13 -17.74 49.14
CA LEU A 561 -13.54 -18.02 47.77
C LEU A 561 -14.17 -16.79 47.10
N VAL A 562 -14.98 -16.05 47.86
CA VAL A 562 -15.62 -14.80 47.39
C VAL A 562 -14.57 -13.71 47.13
N SER A 563 -13.61 -13.54 48.03
CA SER A 563 -12.50 -12.58 47.87
C SER A 563 -11.57 -12.95 46.70
N PHE A 564 -11.35 -14.24 46.43
CA PHE A 564 -10.60 -14.70 45.25
C PHE A 564 -11.33 -14.40 43.93
N MET A 565 -12.67 -14.52 43.88
CA MET A 565 -13.45 -14.15 42.69
C MET A 565 -13.49 -12.63 42.44
N GLN A 566 -13.23 -11.82 43.45
CA GLN A 566 -13.22 -10.35 43.36
C GLN A 566 -11.95 -9.80 42.69
N GLN A 567 -10.83 -10.54 42.74
CA GLN A 567 -9.55 -10.15 42.13
C GLN A 567 -9.40 -10.52 40.65
N GLN A 568 -10.28 -11.37 40.10
CA GLN A 568 -10.19 -11.87 38.71
C GLN A 568 -11.58 -11.97 38.04
N PRO A 569 -12.18 -10.85 37.58
CA PRO A 569 -13.57 -10.81 37.13
C PRO A 569 -13.86 -11.66 35.88
N LEU A 570 -12.84 -11.97 35.07
CA LEU A 570 -12.99 -12.79 33.87
C LEU A 570 -13.12 -14.29 34.16
N ILE A 571 -12.55 -14.78 35.27
CA ILE A 571 -12.56 -16.21 35.62
C ILE A 571 -13.88 -16.60 36.33
N ALA A 572 -14.49 -15.67 37.07
CA ALA A 572 -15.76 -15.90 37.78
C ALA A 572 -16.95 -16.20 36.84
N VAL A 573 -16.97 -15.64 35.62
CA VAL A 573 -18.05 -15.86 34.63
C VAL A 573 -18.02 -17.28 34.05
N ALA A 574 -16.85 -17.93 34.01
CA ALA A 574 -16.69 -19.27 33.46
C ALA A 574 -17.01 -20.41 34.45
N LEU A 575 -16.80 -20.18 35.75
CA LEU A 575 -16.90 -21.23 36.78
C LEU A 575 -18.26 -21.28 37.50
N VAL A 576 -19.03 -20.19 37.51
CA VAL A 576 -20.35 -20.15 38.18
C VAL A 576 -21.42 -21.02 37.50
N PRO A 577 -21.56 -21.03 36.16
CA PRO A 577 -22.55 -21.88 35.48
C PRO A 577 -22.35 -23.39 35.71
N PRO A 578 -21.14 -23.98 35.58
CA PRO A 578 -20.97 -25.41 35.77
C PRO A 578 -21.15 -25.86 37.23
N VAL A 579 -20.79 -25.04 38.23
CA VAL A 579 -20.98 -25.39 39.65
C VAL A 579 -22.46 -25.39 40.04
N LEU A 580 -23.23 -24.41 39.56
CA LEU A 580 -24.68 -24.35 39.79
C LEU A 580 -25.44 -25.48 39.08
N VAL A 581 -25.02 -25.83 37.85
CA VAL A 581 -25.58 -26.98 37.12
C VAL A 581 -25.22 -28.30 37.79
N SER A 582 -24.01 -28.43 38.35
CA SER A 582 -23.59 -29.61 39.12
C SER A 582 -24.39 -29.79 40.40
N LEU A 583 -24.63 -28.70 41.14
CA LEU A 583 -25.45 -28.71 42.36
C LEU A 583 -26.92 -29.04 42.05
N PHE A 584 -27.45 -28.53 40.93
CA PHE A 584 -28.82 -28.79 40.48
C PHE A 584 -29.01 -30.23 39.97
N LEU A 585 -28.01 -30.81 39.28
CA LEU A 585 -28.03 -32.19 38.79
C LEU A 585 -27.87 -33.23 39.91
N VAL A 586 -27.15 -32.92 40.98
CA VAL A 586 -27.09 -33.77 42.19
C VAL A 586 -28.42 -33.73 42.96
N CYS A 587 -29.16 -32.63 42.91
CA CYS A 587 -30.47 -32.48 43.56
C CYS A 587 -31.65 -33.10 42.78
N MET A 588 -31.50 -33.41 41.47
CA MET A 588 -32.60 -33.97 40.64
C MET A 588 -32.39 -35.43 40.16
N GLY A 589 -31.23 -36.04 40.42
CA GLY A 589 -30.92 -37.41 39.96
C GLY A 589 -31.44 -38.56 40.83
N GLY A 590 -32.03 -38.28 41.99
CA GLY A 590 -32.77 -39.26 42.77
C GLY A 590 -34.25 -39.18 42.43
N ILE A 591 -34.74 -39.98 41.46
CA ILE A 591 -36.09 -40.56 41.33
C ILE A 591 -36.23 -41.25 39.94
N GLY A 592 -36.27 -42.59 39.96
CA GLY A 592 -37.16 -43.48 39.18
C GLY A 592 -37.24 -43.46 37.64
N GLY A 593 -36.61 -44.46 36.99
CA GLY A 593 -37.31 -45.61 36.37
C GLY A 593 -38.04 -45.51 35.01
N GLY A 594 -37.46 -46.16 33.98
CA GLY A 594 -38.16 -47.18 33.19
C GLY A 594 -38.76 -46.86 31.81
N GLY A 595 -38.24 -47.52 30.76
CA GLY A 595 -39.08 -48.18 29.74
C GLY A 595 -39.10 -47.65 28.29
N GLY A 596 -38.46 -48.40 27.36
CA GLY A 596 -39.20 -49.00 26.23
C GLY A 596 -39.21 -48.35 24.83
N ASN A 597 -38.38 -48.93 23.94
CA ASN A 597 -38.65 -49.34 22.55
C ASN A 597 -38.91 -48.37 21.36
N ALA A 598 -37.98 -48.48 20.38
CA ALA A 598 -38.14 -48.96 18.99
C ALA A 598 -39.02 -48.21 17.95
N ALA A 599 -38.39 -47.86 16.81
CA ALA A 599 -38.78 -48.18 15.41
C ALA A 599 -38.20 -47.12 14.42
N ALA A 600 -37.25 -47.48 13.55
CA ALA A 600 -37.43 -47.84 12.12
C ALA A 600 -37.87 -46.66 11.22
N ALA A 601 -36.99 -46.04 10.41
CA ALA A 601 -36.46 -46.48 9.10
C ALA A 601 -37.41 -46.31 7.90
N LYS A 602 -36.98 -45.52 6.89
CA LYS A 602 -37.31 -45.57 5.44
C LYS A 602 -36.34 -44.57 4.76
N ARG A 603 -35.75 -44.77 3.58
CA ARG A 603 -35.84 -45.82 2.56
C ARG A 603 -34.77 -45.52 1.48
N ARG A 604 -34.37 -46.59 0.75
CA ARG A 604 -33.78 -46.63 -0.61
C ARG A 604 -32.36 -46.06 -0.77
N GLY A 605 -31.44 -46.72 -1.45
CA GLY A 605 -31.50 -47.96 -2.21
C GLY A 605 -30.23 -48.12 -3.05
N ALA A 606 -29.84 -49.37 -3.25
CA ALA A 606 -28.92 -49.90 -4.25
C ALA A 606 -27.45 -49.38 -4.25
N ARG A 607 -26.40 -50.12 -4.54
CA ARG A 607 -26.11 -51.55 -4.79
C ARG A 607 -24.70 -51.48 -5.39
N LYS A 608 -23.64 -51.97 -4.74
CA LYS A 608 -22.61 -52.76 -5.40
C LYS A 608 -21.68 -53.37 -4.36
N ALA A 609 -21.57 -54.68 -4.52
CA ALA A 609 -20.83 -55.59 -3.69
C ALA A 609 -19.42 -55.81 -4.25
N ALA A 610 -18.66 -56.53 -3.43
CA ALA A 610 -17.42 -57.23 -3.70
C ALA A 610 -16.17 -56.34 -3.65
N ARG A 611 -15.04 -56.72 -3.05
CA ARG A 611 -14.50 -57.93 -2.37
C ARG A 611 -12.99 -57.63 -2.39
N ALA A 612 -12.09 -57.97 -1.48
CA ALA A 612 -12.06 -58.45 -0.12
C ALA A 612 -10.66 -58.03 0.39
N LYS A 613 -10.56 -57.79 1.70
CA LYS A 613 -9.29 -57.77 2.45
C LYS A 613 -8.60 -59.13 2.39
N LYS A 614 -7.27 -59.13 2.43
CA LYS A 614 -6.47 -60.03 3.28
C LYS A 614 -5.11 -59.36 3.56
N THR A 615 -4.90 -58.92 4.82
CA THR A 615 -3.99 -59.50 5.84
C THR A 615 -2.53 -59.10 5.57
N ASP A 616 -1.92 -58.21 6.35
CA ASP A 616 -1.44 -58.42 7.75
C ASP A 616 -0.58 -59.70 7.80
N GLU A 617 0.68 -59.73 8.22
CA GLU A 617 1.29 -59.12 9.39
C GLU A 617 2.76 -59.62 9.42
N ARG A 618 3.76 -58.79 9.77
CA ARG A 618 4.87 -59.18 10.68
C ARG A 618 5.88 -58.05 10.94
N VAL A 619 5.91 -57.66 12.22
CA VAL A 619 6.99 -57.01 13.00
C VAL A 619 7.96 -58.16 13.44
N PRO A 620 9.19 -58.00 14.03
CA PRO A 620 9.67 -56.84 14.78
C PRO A 620 11.19 -56.50 14.76
N ASP A 621 11.48 -55.37 15.41
CA ASP A 621 12.65 -54.99 16.24
C ASP A 621 14.08 -55.11 15.70
N ALA A 622 14.87 -54.03 15.74
CA ALA A 622 15.54 -53.58 16.97
C ALA A 622 16.50 -52.39 16.74
N THR A 623 16.51 -51.46 17.71
CA THR A 623 17.66 -50.77 18.34
C THR A 623 18.59 -49.78 17.60
N THR A 624 18.59 -48.56 18.17
CA THR A 624 19.70 -47.72 18.67
C THR A 624 20.55 -46.82 17.75
N ALA A 625 20.41 -45.52 18.05
CA ALA A 625 21.44 -44.55 18.46
C ALA A 625 22.34 -43.83 17.43
N ALA A 626 22.08 -42.52 17.33
CA ALA A 626 22.99 -41.37 17.57
C ALA A 626 24.24 -41.10 16.70
N ALA A 627 24.29 -39.87 16.15
CA ALA A 627 25.42 -38.91 15.98
C ALA A 627 25.11 -38.03 14.74
N ALA A 628 24.90 -36.70 14.78
CA ALA A 628 25.74 -35.56 15.22
C ALA A 628 26.92 -35.23 14.27
N ALA A 629 26.84 -34.09 13.57
CA ALA A 629 27.87 -33.15 13.05
C ALA A 629 27.20 -32.27 11.96
N ALA A 630 27.08 -30.93 12.06
CA ALA A 630 28.05 -29.82 12.18
C ALA A 630 28.60 -29.33 10.81
N GLU A 631 28.54 -28.00 10.59
CA GLU A 631 29.29 -27.07 9.68
C GLU A 631 28.37 -25.87 9.37
N GLU A 632 28.50 -24.69 10.00
CA GLU A 632 29.45 -23.55 9.78
C GLU A 632 29.52 -23.07 8.32
N GLU A 633 28.94 -21.90 8.02
CA GLU A 633 29.57 -20.56 7.85
C GLU A 633 30.42 -20.42 6.58
N ASP A 634 30.04 -19.49 5.69
CA ASP A 634 31.04 -18.74 4.91
C ASP A 634 30.52 -17.35 4.52
N GLU A 635 31.44 -16.40 4.63
CA GLU A 635 31.33 -14.95 4.54
C GLU A 635 31.20 -14.46 3.08
N GLY A 636 30.59 -13.29 2.92
CA GLY A 636 30.55 -12.56 1.66
C GLY A 636 31.70 -11.57 1.57
N ASP A 637 32.57 -11.74 0.58
CA ASP A 637 33.65 -10.81 0.25
C ASP A 637 33.26 -9.87 -0.91
N GLU A 638 33.51 -8.57 -0.69
CA GLU A 638 33.57 -7.51 -1.68
C GLU A 638 34.83 -7.66 -2.54
N VAL A 639 34.75 -7.53 -3.86
CA VAL A 639 35.91 -7.05 -4.66
C VAL A 639 35.49 -6.11 -5.79
N SER A 640 36.11 -4.93 -5.72
CA SER A 640 36.26 -3.84 -6.67
C SER A 640 36.77 -4.23 -8.06
N GLY A 641 36.47 -3.40 -9.04
CA GLY A 641 37.00 -3.55 -10.41
C GLY A 641 38.48 -3.22 -10.54
N GLU A 642 39.07 -3.68 -11.64
CA GLU A 642 40.16 -2.98 -12.32
C GLU A 642 40.21 -3.40 -13.79
N ALA A 643 40.44 -2.39 -14.63
CA ALA A 643 40.70 -2.50 -16.04
C ALA A 643 42.21 -2.69 -16.27
N GLU A 644 42.60 -3.56 -17.20
CA GLU A 644 43.93 -3.48 -17.80
C GLU A 644 43.84 -3.60 -19.33
N ALA A 645 44.43 -2.60 -19.97
CA ALA A 645 44.71 -2.55 -21.39
C ALA A 645 45.99 -3.34 -21.70
N ARG A 646 46.06 -3.99 -22.87
CA ARG A 646 47.34 -4.23 -23.57
C ARG A 646 47.23 -3.96 -25.06
N HIS A 647 48.23 -3.23 -25.52
CA HIS A 647 48.56 -2.79 -26.88
C HIS A 647 49.41 -3.85 -27.61
N GLU A 648 49.55 -3.64 -28.94
CA GLU A 648 50.58 -4.17 -29.87
C GLU A 648 50.44 -5.66 -30.31
N ASP A 649 50.64 -6.07 -31.58
CA ASP A 649 51.20 -5.44 -32.78
C ASP A 649 50.73 -6.14 -34.08
N SER A 650 51.08 -5.49 -35.19
CA SER A 650 50.79 -5.61 -36.62
C SER A 650 50.93 -6.93 -37.39
N THR A 651 50.28 -6.92 -38.57
CA THR A 651 50.66 -7.39 -39.92
C THR A 651 49.40 -7.94 -40.61
N GLY A 652 48.99 -7.65 -41.84
CA GLY A 652 49.46 -6.87 -42.97
C GLY A 652 48.52 -7.19 -44.16
N GLY A 653 48.45 -6.35 -45.18
CA GLY A 653 48.11 -6.81 -46.54
C GLY A 653 46.82 -6.30 -47.21
N SER A 654 47.06 -5.38 -48.16
CA SER A 654 46.47 -5.37 -49.51
C SER A 654 45.07 -4.78 -49.75
N VAL A 655 45.06 -3.47 -50.02
CA VAL A 655 44.66 -2.83 -51.30
C VAL A 655 43.66 -3.60 -52.19
N ARG A 656 42.48 -2.99 -52.43
CA ARG A 656 41.95 -2.70 -53.78
C ARG A 656 40.88 -1.60 -53.77
N LYS A 657 41.20 -0.50 -54.44
CA LYS A 657 40.31 0.58 -54.89
C LYS A 657 39.32 0.06 -55.96
N ARG A 658 38.12 0.64 -56.00
CA ARG A 658 37.41 1.21 -57.18
C ARG A 658 36.01 1.67 -56.74
N THR A 659 35.80 2.96 -56.52
CA THR A 659 35.27 3.98 -57.45
C THR A 659 33.79 3.84 -57.82
N ALA A 660 33.00 4.80 -57.32
CA ALA A 660 31.87 5.52 -57.90
C ALA A 660 31.38 5.11 -59.30
N ARG A 661 30.06 5.10 -59.54
CA ARG A 661 29.22 6.27 -59.88
C ARG A 661 27.80 5.83 -60.27
N ALA A 662 26.87 6.74 -60.00
CA ALA A 662 25.44 6.72 -60.28
C ALA A 662 25.02 6.77 -61.77
N GLN A 663 23.78 6.34 -62.02
CA GLN A 663 22.79 6.76 -63.03
C GLN A 663 21.45 6.18 -62.49
N LYS A 664 20.34 6.86 -62.17
CA LYS A 664 19.59 8.02 -62.69
C LYS A 664 19.20 7.89 -64.16
N SER A 665 17.99 7.37 -64.42
CA SER A 665 16.88 8.02 -65.15
C SER A 665 15.81 7.00 -65.59
N ASP A 666 14.55 7.37 -65.38
CA ASP A 666 13.37 7.12 -66.22
C ASP A 666 12.94 5.68 -66.54
N GLU A 667 11.98 5.15 -65.78
CA GLU A 667 10.56 4.91 -66.18
C GLU A 667 9.75 4.39 -64.98
#